data_AF-A0A2R6ARL6-F1
#
_entry.id   AF-A0A2R6ARL6-F1
#
_cell.length_a   1.000
_cell.length_b   1.000
_cell.length_c   1.000
_cell.angle_alpha   90.00
_cell.angle_beta   90.00
_cell.angle_gamma   90.00
#
_symmetry.space_group_name_H-M   'P 1'
#
loop_
_entity.id
_entity.type
_entity.pdbx_description
1 polymer ?
#
loop_
_entity_poly.entity_id
_entity_poly.type
_entity_poly.pdbx_seq_one_letter_code
_entity_poly.pdbx_strand_id
1 'polypeptide(L)'
;MSSRTSDSAHFWLLFCGLLGGTLLEIFLHNDFLYQTPQILITWSIAVFVYFLWKKPYLFSHKEGPKSWIMRWLMTTNHRDIGIMYILTSFYMAFVGGALAILMRAQLMHPNSSLLVGNQYNEAVSAHGLIMVLWFLSPFAFGLANYIVPLQIGAKDLAFPRLNAMSFWFYAFSCVLLISSFFLPGGSVNAGWTLYAPLNGAEFMPGAGPTVSLLALLMLIASVTMTGVNFLVTVFTMRAPEITISKIPMFTWFIVFTVIQMVFAFPGLLAAALMLGMDRVAGMLFFTARGASMLWDNLFWYFGHPEVYIILLPAFGALAEIIPVFSGRRELYGKKVFLIATFTTVIPLSLFIWGHHMYTTILPLPEKEMFEVGTEAISLPFGLMVFGFLWTLETGRIRLSTPMLFALGSLALFIIGGITGVFLSSIVLDQEFRGAYFVVAHFHYVMVGATLFGLFAALYYWFPKITGKMFSETLGKIHFALSFLLFNVTFFPMFFLYQMPRRIFTYNVESWVLPNFVASIGAFLFVAVQAIMVVNLVFSTLYGGIAPKNPWEAHTSEWQSDEALVTFSQTSRSQIKLSSLLLRLIFVPTTKNITIQNNQEIKEDVVVLEHVSSKPVTIAAGLTLFLFGFAILNYVFAGPIFVLGLLLTLYGLTGLARESLHAKFNAFENGLVEAWPFKGVTRLRLAVWIFLLSEVIMFTTILTSDTYLRMLTQNWPAINTLHPVLPGLLLTIVLLSGSLTGFLALNSAKNGNNKRGFLWLLVTVVLGSLFIIVEGDEWSQLFAQGLAPFSNNALSTYFFTTGVHMAHVLSAISVAVYLLRKLWVNKSDYEALEAWAIYWSFVDAIWVILYFFFYLG
;
A
#
# COMPACT_ATOMS: atom_id res chain seq x y z
N MET A 1 34.06 12.09 -30.29
CA MET A 1 32.83 12.22 -31.11
C MET A 1 32.22 10.88 -31.53
N SER A 2 32.77 9.71 -31.17
CA SER A 2 32.31 8.38 -31.63
C SER A 2 31.30 7.64 -30.72
N SER A 3 30.86 8.20 -29.59
CA SER A 3 29.89 7.55 -28.69
C SER A 3 28.42 7.95 -28.92
N ARG A 4 28.13 8.88 -29.84
CA ARG A 4 26.76 9.35 -30.10
C ARG A 4 26.00 8.54 -31.17
N THR A 5 26.69 7.73 -31.98
CA THR A 5 26.09 7.02 -33.13
C THR A 5 25.52 5.65 -32.77
N SER A 6 26.05 4.94 -31.78
CA SER A 6 25.43 3.69 -31.26
C SER A 6 24.12 3.96 -30.51
N ASP A 7 24.01 5.17 -29.96
CA ASP A 7 22.96 5.59 -29.05
C ASP A 7 21.62 5.92 -29.73
N SER A 8 21.63 6.18 -31.04
CA SER A 8 20.42 6.36 -31.87
C SER A 8 19.93 5.03 -32.42
N ALA A 9 20.83 4.09 -32.74
CA ALA A 9 20.47 2.78 -33.27
C ALA A 9 19.61 1.95 -32.29
N HIS A 10 19.91 2.00 -30.99
CA HIS A 10 19.10 1.32 -29.96
C HIS A 10 17.71 1.93 -29.81
N PHE A 11 17.57 3.26 -29.93
CA PHE A 11 16.27 3.93 -29.94
C PHE A 11 15.46 3.50 -31.16
N TRP A 12 16.06 3.50 -32.35
CA TRP A 12 15.39 3.07 -33.57
C TRP A 12 15.05 1.57 -33.55
N LEU A 13 15.86 0.71 -32.93
CA LEU A 13 15.53 -0.70 -32.76
C LEU A 13 14.36 -0.90 -31.78
N LEU A 14 14.35 -0.21 -30.64
CA LEU A 14 13.24 -0.26 -29.69
C LEU A 14 11.96 0.30 -30.35
N PHE A 15 12.06 1.47 -30.99
CA PHE A 15 10.97 2.13 -31.70
C PHE A 15 10.44 1.28 -32.85
N CYS A 16 11.30 0.70 -33.69
CA CYS A 16 10.88 -0.19 -34.78
C CYS A 16 10.31 -1.52 -34.25
N GLY A 17 10.80 -2.03 -33.12
CA GLY A 17 10.23 -3.22 -32.46
C GLY A 17 8.85 -2.94 -31.89
N LEU A 18 8.63 -1.78 -31.28
CA LEU A 18 7.34 -1.34 -30.75
C LEU A 18 6.37 -0.98 -31.86
N LEU A 19 6.82 -0.23 -32.86
CA LEU A 19 6.05 0.07 -34.05
C LEU A 19 5.69 -1.22 -34.79
N GLY A 20 6.63 -2.16 -34.93
CA GLY A 20 6.41 -3.47 -35.52
C GLY A 20 5.44 -4.34 -34.71
N GLY A 21 5.53 -4.31 -33.37
CA GLY A 21 4.61 -4.99 -32.47
C GLY A 21 3.20 -4.40 -32.54
N THR A 22 3.07 -3.08 -32.46
CA THR A 22 1.81 -2.35 -32.63
C THR A 22 1.21 -2.59 -34.02
N LEU A 23 2.02 -2.54 -35.08
CA LEU A 23 1.56 -2.83 -36.44
C LEU A 23 1.15 -4.29 -36.60
N LEU A 24 1.86 -5.24 -35.99
CA LEU A 24 1.50 -6.66 -36.01
C LEU A 24 0.19 -6.91 -35.25
N GLU A 25 -0.01 -6.26 -34.10
CA GLU A 25 -1.26 -6.35 -33.33
C GLU A 25 -2.46 -5.80 -34.12
N ILE A 26 -2.26 -4.65 -34.77
CA ILE A 26 -3.23 -4.04 -35.70
C ILE A 26 -3.49 -4.98 -36.88
N PHE A 27 -2.46 -5.59 -37.46
CA PHE A 27 -2.56 -6.45 -38.65
C PHE A 27 -3.21 -7.80 -38.35
N LEU A 28 -2.99 -8.36 -37.15
CA LEU A 28 -3.56 -9.64 -36.74
C LEU A 28 -5.03 -9.52 -36.32
N HIS A 29 -5.47 -8.35 -35.84
CA HIS A 29 -6.81 -8.18 -35.25
C HIS A 29 -7.73 -7.21 -36.02
N ASN A 30 -7.22 -6.56 -37.08
CA ASN A 30 -7.98 -5.73 -38.02
C ASN A 30 -8.82 -4.57 -37.42
N ASP A 31 -8.58 -4.16 -36.17
CA ASP A 31 -9.31 -3.06 -35.53
C ASP A 31 -8.40 -2.17 -34.65
N PHE A 32 -7.88 -1.09 -35.23
CA PHE A 32 -7.04 -0.09 -34.54
C PHE A 32 -7.71 0.53 -33.31
N LEU A 33 -9.03 0.73 -33.37
CA LEU A 33 -9.80 1.35 -32.28
C LEU A 33 -9.98 0.40 -31.09
N TYR A 34 -9.99 -0.92 -31.30
CA TYR A 34 -10.20 -1.92 -30.24
C TYR A 34 -9.05 -2.04 -29.24
N GLN A 35 -7.85 -1.58 -29.62
CA GLN A 35 -6.63 -1.74 -28.83
C GLN A 35 -6.09 -0.40 -28.30
N THR A 36 -6.89 0.67 -28.32
CA THR A 36 -6.43 2.01 -27.96
C THR A 36 -5.77 2.08 -26.56
N PRO A 37 -6.33 1.46 -25.50
CA PRO A 37 -5.66 1.38 -24.20
C PRO A 37 -4.33 0.60 -24.24
N GLN A 38 -4.30 -0.56 -24.92
CA GLN A 38 -3.13 -1.44 -25.04
C GLN A 38 -1.97 -0.72 -25.75
N ILE A 39 -2.27 0.00 -26.83
CA ILE A 39 -1.31 0.80 -27.60
C ILE A 39 -0.74 1.90 -26.69
N LEU A 40 -1.59 2.70 -26.04
CA LEU A 40 -1.12 3.78 -25.14
C LEU A 40 -0.24 3.25 -24.01
N ILE A 41 -0.64 2.14 -23.39
CA ILE A 41 0.13 1.50 -22.33
C ILE A 41 1.49 1.05 -22.87
N THR A 42 1.53 0.34 -24.00
CA THR A 42 2.77 -0.15 -24.62
C THR A 42 3.74 0.99 -24.96
N TRP A 43 3.24 2.05 -25.59
CA TRP A 43 4.04 3.23 -25.92
C TRP A 43 4.50 3.99 -24.66
N SER A 44 3.69 4.02 -23.60
CA SER A 44 4.09 4.63 -22.33
C SER A 44 5.23 3.89 -21.63
N ILE A 45 5.18 2.54 -21.61
CA ILE A 45 6.24 1.70 -21.03
C ILE A 45 7.53 1.94 -21.80
N ALA A 46 7.45 1.91 -23.13
CA ALA A 46 8.59 2.14 -24.00
C ALA A 46 9.28 3.48 -23.75
N VAL A 47 8.49 4.55 -23.69
CA VAL A 47 8.98 5.90 -23.44
C VAL A 47 9.60 5.97 -22.04
N PHE A 48 8.94 5.43 -21.03
CA PHE A 48 9.44 5.39 -19.66
C PHE A 48 10.77 4.64 -19.53
N VAL A 49 10.85 3.44 -20.10
CA VAL A 49 12.07 2.61 -20.13
C VAL A 49 13.19 3.31 -20.88
N TYR A 50 12.90 3.94 -22.02
CA TYR A 50 13.88 4.72 -22.78
C TYR A 50 14.45 5.90 -21.96
N PHE A 51 13.59 6.65 -21.26
CA PHE A 51 14.03 7.76 -20.41
C PHE A 51 14.91 7.29 -19.26
N LEU A 52 14.53 6.18 -18.59
CA LEU A 52 15.33 5.56 -17.54
C LEU A 52 16.70 5.11 -18.06
N TRP A 53 16.74 4.47 -19.24
CA TRP A 53 17.98 4.02 -19.89
C TRP A 53 18.91 5.18 -20.25
N LYS A 54 18.39 6.27 -20.82
CA LYS A 54 19.20 7.41 -21.32
C LYS A 54 19.78 8.29 -20.23
N LYS A 55 19.15 8.35 -19.06
CA LYS A 55 19.48 9.32 -18.00
C LYS A 55 19.67 8.65 -16.62
N PRO A 56 20.55 7.64 -16.49
CA PRO A 56 20.72 6.89 -15.24
C PRO A 56 21.20 7.76 -14.06
N TYR A 57 21.84 8.89 -14.36
CA TYR A 57 22.42 9.79 -13.37
C TYR A 57 21.44 10.75 -12.70
N LEU A 58 20.16 10.80 -13.11
CA LEU A 58 19.16 11.71 -12.52
C LEU A 58 18.99 11.55 -10.99
N PHE A 59 19.44 10.43 -10.42
CA PHE A 59 19.27 10.08 -9.01
C PHE A 59 20.53 9.49 -8.36
N SER A 60 21.73 9.72 -8.91
CA SER A 60 22.97 9.06 -8.45
C SER A 60 24.04 10.04 -7.96
N HIS A 61 24.37 9.97 -6.67
CA HIS A 61 25.63 10.50 -6.12
C HIS A 61 26.71 9.39 -6.15
N LYS A 62 27.59 9.44 -7.17
CA LYS A 62 28.90 8.77 -7.36
C LYS A 62 29.19 7.31 -6.87
N GLU A 63 29.73 6.56 -7.85
CA GLU A 63 30.82 5.55 -7.90
C GLU A 63 30.78 4.22 -7.09
N GLY A 64 30.56 3.13 -7.84
CA GLY A 64 30.99 1.75 -7.55
C GLY A 64 30.70 0.82 -8.75
N PRO A 65 31.55 -0.19 -9.06
CA PRO A 65 31.49 -0.98 -10.30
C PRO A 65 30.48 -2.15 -10.24
N LYS A 66 29.22 -1.86 -9.93
CA LYS A 66 28.05 -2.68 -10.29
C LYS A 66 27.05 -1.74 -10.93
N SER A 67 26.59 -2.08 -12.13
CA SER A 67 25.81 -1.19 -13.01
C SER A 67 24.70 -0.44 -12.25
N TRP A 68 24.43 0.81 -12.64
CA TRP A 68 23.37 1.66 -12.07
C TRP A 68 22.05 0.90 -11.80
N ILE A 69 21.68 -0.02 -12.70
CA ILE A 69 20.50 -0.90 -12.57
C ILE A 69 20.58 -1.76 -11.29
N MET A 70 21.74 -2.37 -11.01
CA MET A 70 21.92 -3.23 -9.85
C MET A 70 21.77 -2.49 -8.52
N ARG A 71 22.09 -1.19 -8.46
CA ARG A 71 21.80 -0.37 -7.28
C ARG A 71 20.30 -0.36 -6.99
N TRP A 72 19.48 -0.01 -7.98
CA TRP A 72 18.02 0.10 -7.79
C TRP A 72 17.35 -1.26 -7.59
N LEU A 73 17.82 -2.31 -8.28
CA LEU A 73 17.27 -3.66 -8.12
C LEU A 73 17.51 -4.25 -6.74
N MET A 74 18.61 -3.87 -6.09
CA MET A 74 19.05 -4.51 -4.84
C MET A 74 18.98 -3.58 -3.62
N THR A 75 18.69 -2.29 -3.78
CA THR A 75 18.70 -1.33 -2.67
C THR A 75 17.70 -1.72 -1.57
N THR A 76 18.11 -1.53 -0.32
CA THR A 76 17.22 -1.61 0.84
C THR A 76 17.12 -0.28 1.59
N ASN A 77 17.67 0.80 1.04
CA ASN A 77 17.66 2.13 1.67
C ASN A 77 16.28 2.78 1.51
N HIS A 78 15.66 3.23 2.62
CA HIS A 78 14.35 3.89 2.60
C HIS A 78 14.26 5.10 1.64
N ARG A 79 15.35 5.84 1.43
CA ARG A 79 15.38 6.99 0.52
C ARG A 79 15.22 6.55 -0.94
N ASP A 80 15.99 5.53 -1.33
CA ASP A 80 15.93 4.97 -2.69
C ASP A 80 14.56 4.33 -2.93
N ILE A 81 14.09 3.52 -1.97
CA ILE A 81 12.76 2.89 -2.04
C ILE A 81 11.64 3.95 -2.14
N GLY A 82 11.73 5.04 -1.36
CA GLY A 82 10.79 6.16 -1.45
C GLY A 82 10.76 6.80 -2.84
N ILE A 83 11.92 7.03 -3.47
CA ILE A 83 12.00 7.53 -4.86
C ILE A 83 11.37 6.52 -5.83
N MET A 84 11.64 5.23 -5.67
CA MET A 84 11.07 4.19 -6.54
C MET A 84 9.54 4.14 -6.44
N TYR A 85 8.97 4.25 -5.23
CA TYR A 85 7.52 4.37 -5.02
C TYR A 85 6.95 5.58 -5.78
N ILE A 86 7.54 6.77 -5.60
CA ILE A 86 7.11 8.00 -6.26
C ILE A 86 7.15 7.84 -7.78
N LEU A 87 8.26 7.38 -8.35
CA LEU A 87 8.39 7.25 -9.80
C LEU A 87 7.40 6.23 -10.37
N THR A 88 7.23 5.09 -9.71
CA THR A 88 6.29 4.04 -10.14
C THR A 88 4.84 4.52 -10.02
N SER A 89 4.49 5.24 -8.96
CA SER A 89 3.14 5.79 -8.79
C SER A 89 2.83 6.88 -9.81
N PHE A 90 3.80 7.75 -10.16
CA PHE A 90 3.63 8.74 -11.23
C PHE A 90 3.48 8.09 -12.61
N TYR A 91 4.16 6.98 -12.86
CA TYR A 91 3.93 6.19 -14.07
C TYR A 91 2.48 5.64 -14.11
N MET A 92 2.00 5.09 -13.00
CA MET A 92 0.60 4.64 -12.89
C MET A 92 -0.39 5.81 -13.03
N ALA A 93 -0.07 7.00 -12.50
CA ALA A 93 -0.85 8.22 -12.70
C ALA A 93 -0.96 8.61 -14.17
N PHE A 94 0.12 8.46 -14.94
CA PHE A 94 0.10 8.70 -16.38
C PHE A 94 -0.84 7.73 -17.09
N VAL A 95 -0.77 6.43 -16.77
CA VAL A 95 -1.68 5.42 -17.34
C VAL A 95 -3.14 5.72 -16.97
N GLY A 96 -3.42 5.98 -15.68
CA GLY A 96 -4.76 6.35 -15.21
C GLY A 96 -5.29 7.64 -15.84
N GLY A 97 -4.43 8.65 -16.00
CA GLY A 97 -4.76 9.91 -16.68
C GLY A 97 -5.04 9.75 -18.17
N ALA A 98 -4.29 8.87 -18.86
CA ALA A 98 -4.54 8.54 -20.26
C ALA A 98 -5.91 7.87 -20.44
N LEU A 99 -6.26 6.91 -19.56
CA LEU A 99 -7.60 6.30 -19.54
C LEU A 99 -8.69 7.34 -19.28
N ALA A 100 -8.45 8.32 -18.39
CA ALA A 100 -9.38 9.41 -18.13
C ALA A 100 -9.63 10.26 -19.39
N ILE A 101 -8.58 10.62 -20.12
CA ILE A 101 -8.69 11.37 -21.38
C ILE A 101 -9.51 10.57 -22.40
N LEU A 102 -9.27 9.28 -22.56
CA LEU A 102 -10.05 8.45 -23.49
C LEU A 102 -11.54 8.43 -23.14
N MET A 103 -11.88 8.25 -21.85
CA MET A 103 -13.27 8.31 -21.38
C MET A 103 -13.90 9.68 -21.65
N ARG A 104 -13.18 10.77 -21.38
CA ARG A 104 -13.70 12.13 -21.62
C ARG A 104 -13.80 12.48 -23.11
N ALA A 105 -12.94 11.93 -23.95
CA ALA A 105 -13.04 12.06 -25.40
C ALA A 105 -14.27 11.35 -25.93
N GLN A 106 -14.55 10.13 -25.46
CA GLN A 106 -15.78 9.42 -25.78
C GLN A 106 -17.03 10.21 -25.35
N LEU A 107 -17.01 10.80 -24.15
CA LEU A 107 -18.15 11.54 -23.62
C LEU A 107 -18.20 13.02 -24.02
N MET A 108 -17.31 13.49 -24.89
CA MET A 108 -17.32 14.91 -25.28
C MET A 108 -18.55 15.27 -26.11
N HIS A 109 -19.03 14.33 -26.91
CA HIS A 109 -20.22 14.47 -27.75
C HIS A 109 -21.16 13.28 -27.59
N PRO A 110 -22.48 13.50 -27.70
CA PRO A 110 -23.45 12.42 -27.69
C PRO A 110 -23.22 11.46 -28.88
N ASN A 111 -23.46 10.16 -28.67
CA ASN A 111 -23.34 9.12 -29.70
C ASN A 111 -21.96 8.98 -30.37
N SER A 112 -20.89 9.33 -29.66
CA SER A 112 -19.51 9.06 -30.11
C SER A 112 -19.22 7.56 -30.16
N SER A 113 -18.23 7.16 -30.97
CA SER A 113 -17.85 5.75 -31.20
C SER A 113 -16.38 5.44 -30.90
N LEU A 114 -15.68 6.30 -30.16
CA LEU A 114 -14.26 6.16 -29.86
C LEU A 114 -13.96 4.99 -28.92
N LEU A 115 -14.73 4.88 -27.83
CA LEU A 115 -14.54 3.90 -26.76
C LEU A 115 -15.92 3.44 -26.28
N VAL A 116 -16.39 2.27 -26.75
CA VAL A 116 -17.77 1.82 -26.53
C VAL A 116 -17.85 0.45 -25.86
N GLY A 117 -18.98 0.17 -25.19
CA GLY A 117 -19.23 -1.12 -24.55
C GLY A 117 -18.14 -1.50 -23.53
N ASN A 118 -17.57 -2.70 -23.68
CA ASN A 118 -16.59 -3.24 -22.74
C ASN A 118 -15.31 -2.41 -22.65
N GLN A 119 -14.84 -1.80 -23.74
CA GLN A 119 -13.61 -1.00 -23.72
C GLN A 119 -13.75 0.22 -22.81
N TYR A 120 -14.92 0.87 -22.84
CA TYR A 120 -15.23 1.98 -21.95
C TYR A 120 -15.27 1.51 -20.50
N ASN A 121 -15.93 0.38 -20.26
CA ASN A 121 -16.03 -0.19 -18.92
C ASN A 121 -14.67 -0.63 -18.36
N GLU A 122 -13.78 -1.19 -19.19
CA GLU A 122 -12.39 -1.49 -18.82
C GLU A 122 -11.62 -0.22 -18.44
N ALA A 123 -11.71 0.83 -19.26
CA ALA A 123 -11.05 2.10 -18.98
C ALA A 123 -11.57 2.73 -17.68
N VAL A 124 -12.88 2.72 -17.45
CA VAL A 124 -13.50 3.21 -16.19
C VAL A 124 -13.01 2.42 -14.99
N SER A 125 -12.99 1.09 -15.10
CA SER A 125 -12.62 0.20 -14.01
C SER A 125 -11.15 0.37 -13.64
N ALA A 126 -10.28 0.30 -14.65
CA ALA A 126 -8.85 0.43 -14.47
C ALA A 126 -8.44 1.84 -14.05
N HIS A 127 -9.04 2.91 -14.60
CA HIS A 127 -8.79 4.27 -14.13
C HIS A 127 -9.07 4.40 -12.63
N GLY A 128 -10.24 3.94 -12.18
CA GLY A 128 -10.61 4.00 -10.76
C GLY A 128 -9.64 3.23 -9.86
N LEU A 129 -9.35 1.97 -10.21
CA LEU A 129 -8.40 1.15 -9.45
C LEU A 129 -7.00 1.76 -9.43
N ILE A 130 -6.50 2.18 -10.59
CA ILE A 130 -5.15 2.73 -10.75
C ILE A 130 -4.99 3.99 -9.89
N MET A 131 -5.92 4.94 -10.00
CA MET A 131 -5.79 6.22 -9.31
C MET A 131 -5.85 6.08 -7.79
N VAL A 132 -6.78 5.25 -7.28
CA VAL A 132 -7.00 5.06 -5.85
C VAL A 132 -5.88 4.21 -5.24
N LEU A 133 -5.63 3.01 -5.80
CA LEU A 133 -4.81 1.98 -5.15
C LEU A 133 -3.36 1.94 -5.66
N TRP A 134 -3.12 2.23 -6.95
CA TRP A 134 -1.79 2.19 -7.56
C TRP A 134 -1.13 3.56 -7.74
N PHE A 135 -1.81 4.66 -7.42
CA PHE A 135 -1.22 5.99 -7.51
C PHE A 135 -1.25 6.75 -6.19
N LEU A 136 -2.42 7.17 -5.69
CA LEU A 136 -2.49 8.12 -4.57
C LEU A 136 -1.87 7.56 -3.29
N SER A 137 -2.27 6.35 -2.89
CA SER A 137 -1.71 5.66 -1.72
C SER A 137 -0.19 5.43 -1.89
N PRO A 138 0.31 4.79 -2.98
CA PRO A 138 1.75 4.64 -3.21
C PRO A 138 2.56 5.94 -3.29
N PHE A 139 1.98 7.03 -3.82
CA PHE A 139 2.64 8.33 -3.86
C PHE A 139 2.85 8.89 -2.44
N ALA A 140 1.81 8.85 -1.60
CA ALA A 140 1.91 9.24 -0.20
C ALA A 140 2.95 8.39 0.56
N PHE A 141 2.95 7.07 0.35
CA PHE A 141 3.92 6.18 1.00
C PHE A 141 5.34 6.29 0.45
N GLY A 142 5.52 6.73 -0.79
CA GLY A 142 6.83 7.09 -1.33
C GLY A 142 7.42 8.31 -0.62
N LEU A 143 6.62 9.34 -0.36
CA LEU A 143 7.01 10.47 0.48
C LEU A 143 7.28 10.03 1.92
N ALA A 144 6.40 9.20 2.49
CA ALA A 144 6.56 8.69 3.85
C ALA A 144 7.86 7.89 4.03
N ASN A 145 8.19 7.02 3.08
CA ASN A 145 9.43 6.24 3.07
C ASN A 145 10.66 7.15 3.16
N TYR A 146 10.65 8.25 2.41
CA TYR A 146 11.77 9.17 2.42
C TYR A 146 11.82 10.01 3.70
N ILE A 147 10.67 10.56 4.14
CA ILE A 147 10.61 11.64 5.12
C ILE A 147 10.43 11.14 6.57
N VAL A 148 9.63 10.10 6.81
CA VAL A 148 9.30 9.67 8.19
C VAL A 148 10.54 9.29 8.99
N PRO A 149 11.49 8.49 8.49
CA PRO A 149 12.72 8.20 9.24
C PRO A 149 13.50 9.47 9.61
N LEU A 150 13.56 10.44 8.70
CA LEU A 150 14.23 11.73 8.95
C LEU A 150 13.50 12.53 10.04
N GLN A 151 12.17 12.58 9.99
CA GLN A 151 11.31 13.28 10.95
C GLN A 151 11.41 12.72 12.38
N ILE A 152 11.68 11.42 12.54
CA ILE A 152 11.85 10.79 13.85
C ILE A 152 13.32 10.61 14.26
N GLY A 153 14.26 11.09 13.45
CA GLY A 153 15.70 10.94 13.70
C GLY A 153 16.21 9.49 13.62
N ALA A 154 15.52 8.63 12.87
CA ALA A 154 15.94 7.25 12.60
C ALA A 154 16.83 7.20 11.35
N LYS A 155 17.77 6.25 11.33
CA LYS A 155 18.66 6.03 10.18
C LYS A 155 17.96 5.37 8.99
N ASP A 156 16.98 4.52 9.28
CA ASP A 156 16.21 3.74 8.31
C ASP A 156 14.90 3.26 8.98
N LEU A 157 14.06 2.54 8.23
CA LEU A 157 12.92 1.81 8.77
C LEU A 157 13.39 0.56 9.57
N ALA A 158 12.48 0.02 10.40
CA ALA A 158 12.74 -1.12 11.27
C ALA A 158 13.20 -2.38 10.54
N PHE A 159 12.62 -2.64 9.37
CA PHE A 159 12.92 -3.80 8.54
C PHE A 159 13.25 -3.37 7.10
N PRO A 160 14.49 -2.96 6.78
CA PRO A 160 14.83 -2.44 5.45
C PRO A 160 14.60 -3.44 4.31
N ARG A 161 14.85 -4.74 4.54
CA ARG A 161 14.56 -5.79 3.55
C ARG A 161 13.06 -6.03 3.34
N LEU A 162 12.26 -5.87 4.39
CA LEU A 162 10.79 -5.93 4.29
C LEU A 162 10.26 -4.73 3.51
N ASN A 163 10.87 -3.56 3.70
CA ASN A 163 10.56 -2.36 2.94
C ASN A 163 10.86 -2.49 1.44
N ALA A 164 12.03 -3.05 1.11
CA ALA A 164 12.35 -3.34 -0.29
C ALA A 164 11.36 -4.36 -0.87
N MET A 165 10.96 -5.36 -0.07
CA MET A 165 10.00 -6.39 -0.49
C MET A 165 8.62 -5.80 -0.74
N SER A 166 8.13 -4.90 0.11
CA SER A 166 6.85 -4.22 -0.12
C SER A 166 6.88 -3.42 -1.42
N PHE A 167 7.95 -2.67 -1.68
CA PHE A 167 8.08 -1.96 -2.96
C PHE A 167 8.03 -2.90 -4.16
N TRP A 168 8.80 -3.99 -4.15
CA TRP A 168 8.79 -4.92 -5.28
C TRP A 168 7.45 -5.60 -5.46
N PHE A 169 6.73 -5.90 -4.37
CA PHE A 169 5.37 -6.43 -4.45
C PHE A 169 4.42 -5.44 -5.13
N TYR A 170 4.51 -4.16 -4.79
CA TYR A 170 3.78 -3.08 -5.46
C TYR A 170 4.19 -2.93 -6.94
N ALA A 171 5.49 -2.89 -7.26
CA ALA A 171 5.94 -2.70 -8.64
C ALA A 171 5.48 -3.84 -9.55
N PHE A 172 5.57 -5.09 -9.09
CA PHE A 172 5.10 -6.24 -9.85
C PHE A 172 3.58 -6.38 -9.87
N SER A 173 2.85 -5.83 -8.88
CA SER A 173 1.40 -5.71 -8.99
C SER A 173 0.98 -4.73 -10.10
N CYS A 174 1.72 -3.64 -10.32
CA CYS A 174 1.53 -2.78 -11.50
C CYS A 174 1.70 -3.59 -12.80
N VAL A 175 2.73 -4.44 -12.87
CA VAL A 175 2.99 -5.28 -14.05
C VAL A 175 1.83 -6.25 -14.31
N LEU A 176 1.33 -6.93 -13.27
CA LEU A 176 0.17 -7.81 -13.41
C LEU A 176 -1.07 -7.04 -13.90
N LEU A 177 -1.39 -5.90 -13.28
CA LEU A 177 -2.55 -5.08 -13.66
C LEU A 177 -2.44 -4.56 -15.09
N ILE A 178 -1.24 -4.19 -15.54
CA ILE A 178 -1.03 -3.76 -16.93
C ILE A 178 -1.16 -4.95 -17.88
N SER A 179 -0.60 -6.10 -17.52
CA SER A 179 -0.64 -7.31 -18.35
C SER A 179 -2.07 -7.81 -18.60
N SER A 180 -3.02 -7.56 -17.68
CA SER A 180 -4.41 -8.03 -17.85
C SER A 180 -5.10 -7.47 -19.09
N PHE A 181 -4.72 -6.28 -19.57
CA PHE A 181 -5.26 -5.69 -20.80
C PHE A 181 -4.92 -6.48 -22.07
N PHE A 182 -3.86 -7.31 -22.01
CA PHE A 182 -3.35 -8.08 -23.14
C PHE A 182 -3.76 -9.56 -23.08
N LEU A 183 -4.57 -9.94 -22.08
CA LEU A 183 -5.02 -11.31 -21.90
C LEU A 183 -6.43 -11.52 -22.43
N PRO A 184 -6.81 -12.78 -22.74
CA PRO A 184 -8.17 -13.10 -23.16
C PRO A 184 -9.20 -12.60 -22.14
N GLY A 185 -10.26 -11.96 -22.63
CA GLY A 185 -11.29 -11.33 -21.82
C GLY A 185 -11.06 -9.84 -21.52
N GLY A 186 -9.88 -9.29 -21.83
CA GLY A 186 -9.56 -7.90 -21.51
C GLY A 186 -9.32 -7.69 -20.01
N SER A 187 -9.14 -6.44 -19.58
CA SER A 187 -8.98 -6.13 -18.17
C SER A 187 -10.32 -6.21 -17.41
N VAL A 188 -10.31 -5.95 -16.10
CA VAL A 188 -11.56 -5.83 -15.34
C VAL A 188 -12.48 -4.75 -15.92
N ASN A 189 -13.78 -5.06 -16.06
CA ASN A 189 -14.77 -4.17 -16.68
C ASN A 189 -16.04 -3.95 -15.82
N ALA A 190 -15.99 -4.26 -14.52
CA ALA A 190 -17.14 -4.16 -13.59
C ALA A 190 -17.15 -2.87 -12.72
N GLY A 191 -16.36 -1.86 -13.10
CA GLY A 191 -15.99 -0.72 -12.27
C GLY A 191 -14.98 -1.09 -11.17
N TRP A 192 -14.36 -0.09 -10.54
CA TRP A 192 -13.35 -0.33 -9.50
C TRP A 192 -13.91 -1.03 -8.24
N THR A 193 -15.24 -0.99 -8.06
CA THR A 193 -15.95 -1.65 -6.96
C THR A 193 -16.16 -3.15 -7.19
N LEU A 194 -15.95 -3.62 -8.43
CA LEU A 194 -16.02 -5.02 -8.82
C LEU A 194 -17.24 -5.74 -8.23
N TYR A 195 -18.44 -5.16 -8.38
CA TYR A 195 -19.64 -5.69 -7.72
C TYR A 195 -19.98 -7.11 -8.17
N ALA A 196 -20.35 -7.97 -7.21
CA ALA A 196 -20.99 -9.26 -7.51
C ALA A 196 -22.45 -9.05 -7.93
N PRO A 197 -23.01 -9.86 -8.85
CA PRO A 197 -22.37 -11.01 -9.49
C PRO A 197 -21.51 -10.66 -10.72
N LEU A 198 -21.48 -9.39 -11.17
CA LEU A 198 -20.79 -8.96 -12.39
C LEU A 198 -19.27 -9.26 -12.38
N ASN A 199 -18.67 -9.36 -11.20
CA ASN A 199 -17.27 -9.73 -11.01
C ASN A 199 -16.96 -11.23 -11.19
N GLY A 200 -17.98 -12.08 -11.31
CA GLY A 200 -17.85 -13.52 -11.49
C GLY A 200 -17.32 -13.92 -12.87
N ALA A 201 -16.80 -15.14 -12.98
CA ALA A 201 -16.27 -15.66 -14.25
C ALA A 201 -17.36 -15.82 -15.33
N GLU A 202 -18.62 -15.96 -14.93
CA GLU A 202 -19.78 -16.03 -15.84
C GLU A 202 -19.99 -14.72 -16.62
N PHE A 203 -19.90 -13.57 -15.95
CA PHE A 203 -20.16 -12.27 -16.55
C PHE A 203 -18.90 -11.58 -17.07
N MET A 204 -17.75 -11.91 -16.48
CA MET A 204 -16.45 -11.37 -16.86
C MET A 204 -15.49 -12.53 -17.14
N PRO A 205 -15.65 -13.24 -18.27
CA PRO A 205 -14.86 -14.41 -18.61
C PRO A 205 -13.44 -14.04 -19.01
N GLY A 206 -12.55 -15.03 -19.00
CA GLY A 206 -11.17 -14.88 -19.45
C GLY A 206 -10.16 -14.67 -18.31
N ALA A 207 -8.88 -14.71 -18.68
CA ALA A 207 -7.77 -14.66 -17.75
C ALA A 207 -7.44 -13.23 -17.28
N GLY A 208 -7.72 -12.21 -18.11
CA GLY A 208 -7.38 -10.82 -17.79
C GLY A 208 -7.98 -10.33 -16.48
N PRO A 209 -9.30 -10.46 -16.23
CA PRO A 209 -9.89 -10.02 -14.97
C PRO A 209 -9.35 -10.77 -13.75
N THR A 210 -9.04 -12.06 -13.92
CA THR A 210 -8.41 -12.88 -12.87
C THR A 210 -7.01 -12.37 -12.56
N VAL A 211 -6.20 -12.03 -13.57
CA VAL A 211 -4.88 -11.43 -13.36
C VAL A 211 -4.96 -10.06 -12.69
N SER A 212 -5.96 -9.23 -13.00
CA SER A 212 -6.18 -7.97 -12.28
C SER A 212 -6.51 -8.19 -10.80
N LEU A 213 -7.29 -9.21 -10.46
CA LEU A 213 -7.57 -9.58 -9.08
C LEU A 213 -6.31 -10.05 -8.34
N LEU A 214 -5.44 -10.81 -9.01
CA LEU A 214 -4.17 -11.24 -8.43
C LEU A 214 -3.19 -10.06 -8.27
N ALA A 215 -3.23 -9.08 -9.17
CA ALA A 215 -2.52 -7.82 -8.99
C ALA A 215 -2.97 -7.14 -7.69
N LEU A 216 -4.28 -7.11 -7.42
CA LEU A 216 -4.82 -6.57 -6.17
C LEU A 216 -4.30 -7.35 -4.94
N LEU A 217 -4.29 -8.69 -4.97
CA LEU A 217 -3.71 -9.50 -3.87
C LEU A 217 -2.24 -9.14 -3.61
N MET A 218 -1.46 -8.99 -4.68
CA MET A 218 -0.04 -8.65 -4.58
C MET A 218 0.18 -7.22 -4.03
N LEU A 219 -0.70 -6.28 -4.37
CA LEU A 219 -0.72 -4.94 -3.78
C LEU A 219 -1.08 -5.00 -2.28
N ILE A 220 -2.08 -5.76 -1.88
CA ILE A 220 -2.50 -5.87 -0.48
C ILE A 220 -1.35 -6.41 0.38
N ALA A 221 -0.62 -7.42 -0.11
CA ALA A 221 0.57 -7.93 0.57
C ALA A 221 1.67 -6.86 0.74
N SER A 222 1.88 -6.00 -0.27
CA SER A 222 2.76 -4.82 -0.16
C SER A 222 2.30 -3.87 0.96
N VAL A 223 1.00 -3.58 1.03
CA VAL A 223 0.42 -2.68 2.03
C VAL A 223 0.58 -3.23 3.45
N THR A 224 0.31 -4.53 3.67
CA THR A 224 0.49 -5.17 4.98
C THR A 224 1.94 -5.06 5.47
N MET A 225 2.91 -5.39 4.61
CA MET A 225 4.34 -5.28 4.94
C MET A 225 4.76 -3.85 5.27
N THR A 226 4.27 -2.89 4.47
CA THR A 226 4.51 -1.46 4.68
C THR A 226 3.94 -1.01 6.03
N GLY A 227 2.71 -1.41 6.34
CA GLY A 227 2.04 -1.01 7.56
C GLY A 227 2.73 -1.49 8.83
N VAL A 228 3.09 -2.78 8.88
CA VAL A 228 3.88 -3.33 10.00
C VAL A 228 5.20 -2.56 10.16
N ASN A 229 5.90 -2.28 9.06
CA ASN A 229 7.20 -1.63 9.11
C ASN A 229 7.13 -0.19 9.64
N PHE A 230 6.17 0.63 9.18
CA PHE A 230 6.03 2.01 9.64
C PHE A 230 5.64 2.10 11.12
N LEU A 231 4.68 1.29 11.59
CA LEU A 231 4.27 1.30 12.99
C LEU A 231 5.43 0.91 13.91
N VAL A 232 6.13 -0.18 13.60
CA VAL A 232 7.28 -0.60 14.40
C VAL A 232 8.35 0.47 14.39
N THR A 233 8.64 1.07 13.23
CA THR A 233 9.65 2.14 13.13
C THR A 233 9.28 3.33 14.02
N VAL A 234 8.09 3.91 13.84
CA VAL A 234 7.71 5.12 14.57
C VAL A 234 7.60 4.84 16.06
N PHE A 235 7.22 3.62 16.49
CA PHE A 235 7.07 3.32 17.92
C PHE A 235 8.34 2.86 18.63
N THR A 236 9.38 2.41 17.91
CA THR A 236 10.56 1.80 18.54
C THR A 236 11.90 2.43 18.14
N MET A 237 11.92 3.35 17.17
CA MET A 237 13.17 3.88 16.58
C MET A 237 13.33 5.39 16.66
N ARG A 238 12.47 6.11 17.40
CA ARG A 238 12.58 7.56 17.53
C ARG A 238 13.84 7.95 18.30
N ALA A 239 14.45 9.07 17.90
CA ALA A 239 15.52 9.69 18.67
C ALA A 239 15.05 10.00 20.11
N PRO A 240 15.93 9.92 21.13
CA PRO A 240 15.57 10.07 22.55
C PRO A 240 14.76 11.33 22.90
N GLU A 241 14.96 12.42 22.16
CA GLU A 241 14.30 13.70 22.43
C GLU A 241 12.91 13.83 21.79
N ILE A 242 12.57 12.92 20.86
CA ILE A 242 11.31 12.89 20.12
C ILE A 242 10.33 11.97 20.84
N THR A 243 9.70 12.53 21.87
CA THR A 243 8.56 11.92 22.56
C THR A 243 7.34 11.85 21.64
N ILE A 244 6.34 11.03 21.98
CA ILE A 244 5.11 10.88 21.20
C ILE A 244 4.41 12.21 20.88
N SER A 245 4.37 13.13 21.85
CA SER A 245 3.80 14.48 21.65
C SER A 245 4.57 15.36 20.64
N LYS A 246 5.87 15.09 20.45
CA LYS A 246 6.77 15.84 19.58
C LYS A 246 6.90 15.23 18.17
N ILE A 247 6.30 14.08 17.91
CA ILE A 247 6.24 13.53 16.56
C ILE A 247 5.60 14.59 15.62
N PRO A 248 6.20 14.85 14.44
CA PRO A 248 5.64 15.78 13.46
C PRO A 248 4.27 15.34 12.93
N MET A 249 3.48 16.29 12.44
CA MET A 249 2.10 16.06 11.97
C MET A 249 2.05 15.11 10.78
N PHE A 250 2.97 15.22 9.82
CA PHE A 250 2.98 14.31 8.69
C PHE A 250 3.22 12.86 9.14
N THR A 251 4.22 12.63 9.99
CA THR A 251 4.48 11.29 10.57
C THR A 251 3.28 10.76 11.35
N TRP A 252 2.59 11.58 12.14
CA TRP A 252 1.37 11.15 12.85
C TRP A 252 0.25 10.73 11.91
N PHE A 253 0.01 11.49 10.85
CA PHE A 253 -1.02 11.15 9.88
C PHE A 253 -0.65 9.89 9.08
N ILE A 254 0.64 9.64 8.80
CA ILE A 254 1.09 8.33 8.29
C ILE A 254 0.79 7.20 9.29
N VAL A 255 1.03 7.40 10.59
CA VAL A 255 0.66 6.40 11.61
C VAL A 255 -0.86 6.13 11.60
N PHE A 256 -1.69 7.16 11.53
CA PHE A 256 -3.14 7.01 11.46
C PHE A 256 -3.61 6.30 10.18
N THR A 257 -3.00 6.63 9.04
CA THR A 257 -3.21 5.93 7.77
C THR A 257 -2.87 4.45 7.89
N VAL A 258 -1.70 4.13 8.46
CA VAL A 258 -1.24 2.75 8.58
C VAL A 258 -2.08 1.94 9.57
N ILE A 259 -2.54 2.54 10.68
CA ILE A 259 -3.49 1.88 11.59
C ILE A 259 -4.72 1.45 10.81
N GLN A 260 -5.36 2.36 10.06
CA GLN A 260 -6.51 2.01 9.23
C GLN A 260 -6.19 0.94 8.20
N MET A 261 -5.01 0.98 7.57
CA MET A 261 -4.59 -0.07 6.62
C MET A 261 -4.56 -1.46 7.28
N VAL A 262 -4.01 -1.56 8.49
CA VAL A 262 -3.95 -2.82 9.26
C VAL A 262 -5.35 -3.34 9.60
N PHE A 263 -6.34 -2.45 9.76
CA PHE A 263 -7.73 -2.86 10.02
C PHE A 263 -8.57 -3.13 8.76
N ALA A 264 -8.35 -2.40 7.66
CA ALA A 264 -9.23 -2.43 6.49
C ALA A 264 -8.77 -3.42 5.41
N PHE A 265 -7.48 -3.42 5.07
CA PHE A 265 -6.94 -4.24 3.97
C PHE A 265 -7.07 -5.75 4.18
N PRO A 266 -6.97 -6.30 5.40
CA PRO A 266 -7.16 -7.74 5.59
C PRO A 266 -8.57 -8.23 5.27
N GLY A 267 -9.60 -7.39 5.46
CA GLY A 267 -10.95 -7.69 5.01
C GLY A 267 -11.05 -7.78 3.49
N LEU A 268 -10.39 -6.86 2.77
CA LEU A 268 -10.27 -6.94 1.31
C LEU A 268 -9.46 -8.16 0.87
N LEU A 269 -8.39 -8.52 1.58
CA LEU A 269 -7.59 -9.71 1.31
C LEU A 269 -8.46 -10.96 1.32
N ALA A 270 -9.25 -11.14 2.39
CA ALA A 270 -10.20 -12.24 2.50
C ALA A 270 -11.20 -12.24 1.33
N ALA A 271 -11.84 -11.10 1.03
CA ALA A 271 -12.80 -10.97 -0.05
C ALA A 271 -12.20 -11.29 -1.43
N ALA A 272 -10.99 -10.78 -1.71
CA ALA A 272 -10.28 -11.00 -2.95
C ALA A 272 -9.81 -12.45 -3.11
N LEU A 273 -9.39 -13.11 -2.02
CA LEU A 273 -9.06 -14.54 -2.03
C LEU A 273 -10.29 -15.39 -2.32
N MET A 274 -11.42 -15.12 -1.66
CA MET A 274 -12.69 -15.82 -1.91
C MET A 274 -13.14 -15.64 -3.36
N LEU A 275 -13.11 -14.41 -3.90
CA LEU A 275 -13.46 -14.14 -5.30
C LEU A 275 -12.48 -14.83 -6.26
N GLY A 276 -11.20 -14.89 -5.89
CA GLY A 276 -10.18 -15.59 -6.66
C GLY A 276 -10.52 -17.07 -6.78
N MET A 277 -10.98 -17.70 -5.70
CA MET A 277 -11.40 -19.10 -5.72
C MET A 277 -12.74 -19.32 -6.42
N ASP A 278 -13.71 -18.40 -6.33
CA ASP A 278 -14.93 -18.45 -7.14
C ASP A 278 -14.58 -18.47 -8.64
N ARG A 279 -13.59 -17.65 -9.05
CA ARG A 279 -13.18 -17.53 -10.46
C ARG A 279 -12.31 -18.69 -10.95
N VAL A 280 -11.39 -19.19 -10.13
CA VAL A 280 -10.38 -20.19 -10.56
C VAL A 280 -10.77 -21.63 -10.20
N ALA A 281 -11.36 -21.82 -9.02
CA ALA A 281 -11.69 -23.14 -8.48
C ALA A 281 -13.21 -23.44 -8.48
N GLY A 282 -14.04 -22.50 -8.95
CA GLY A 282 -15.49 -22.67 -9.03
C GLY A 282 -16.19 -22.68 -7.67
N MET A 283 -15.54 -22.16 -6.62
CA MET A 283 -16.17 -22.03 -5.30
C MET A 283 -17.41 -21.11 -5.36
N LEU A 284 -18.23 -21.17 -4.30
CA LEU A 284 -19.57 -20.59 -4.30
C LEU A 284 -19.77 -19.50 -3.23
N PHE A 285 -18.83 -18.56 -3.11
CA PHE A 285 -18.94 -17.48 -2.12
C PHE A 285 -19.92 -16.39 -2.54
N PHE A 286 -19.81 -15.86 -3.76
CA PHE A 286 -20.58 -14.71 -4.22
C PHE A 286 -21.63 -15.07 -5.30
N THR A 287 -21.65 -16.34 -5.71
CA THR A 287 -22.53 -16.85 -6.78
C THR A 287 -23.90 -17.32 -6.27
N ALA A 288 -24.04 -17.58 -4.97
CA ALA A 288 -25.31 -17.98 -4.36
C ALA A 288 -26.35 -16.84 -4.38
N ARG A 289 -27.64 -17.18 -4.48
CA ARG A 289 -28.73 -16.19 -4.45
C ARG A 289 -28.68 -15.39 -3.14
N GLY A 290 -28.61 -14.06 -3.25
CA GLY A 290 -28.51 -13.15 -2.11
C GLY A 290 -27.07 -12.91 -1.61
N ALA A 291 -26.08 -13.70 -2.04
CA ALA A 291 -24.70 -13.56 -1.61
C ALA A 291 -23.96 -12.37 -2.27
N SER A 292 -24.55 -11.70 -3.27
CA SER A 292 -23.99 -10.47 -3.84
C SER A 292 -23.83 -9.36 -2.80
N MET A 293 -24.76 -9.27 -1.82
CA MET A 293 -24.69 -8.28 -0.74
C MET A 293 -23.55 -8.57 0.24
N LEU A 294 -23.03 -9.80 0.26
CA LEU A 294 -21.80 -10.13 0.99
C LEU A 294 -20.62 -9.35 0.40
N TRP A 295 -20.47 -9.37 -0.93
CA TRP A 295 -19.41 -8.60 -1.60
C TRP A 295 -19.52 -7.12 -1.27
N ASP A 296 -20.72 -6.54 -1.34
CA ASP A 296 -20.95 -5.12 -1.06
C ASP A 296 -20.45 -4.75 0.34
N ASN A 297 -20.83 -5.53 1.35
CA ASN A 297 -20.39 -5.30 2.72
C ASN A 297 -18.87 -5.44 2.87
N LEU A 298 -18.29 -6.51 2.35
CA LEU A 298 -16.85 -6.77 2.47
C LEU A 298 -16.00 -5.73 1.73
N PHE A 299 -16.41 -5.38 0.51
CA PHE A 299 -15.72 -4.38 -0.29
C PHE A 299 -15.80 -3.01 0.38
N TRP A 300 -16.96 -2.58 0.89
CA TRP A 300 -17.09 -1.26 1.49
C TRP A 300 -16.53 -1.17 2.91
N TYR A 301 -16.50 -2.27 3.67
CA TYR A 301 -15.74 -2.36 4.92
C TYR A 301 -14.28 -1.95 4.71
N PHE A 302 -13.70 -2.29 3.55
CA PHE A 302 -12.40 -1.77 3.12
C PHE A 302 -12.48 -0.39 2.46
N GLY A 303 -13.38 -0.24 1.48
CA GLY A 303 -13.36 0.84 0.52
C GLY A 303 -13.68 2.19 1.14
N HIS A 304 -14.44 2.21 2.24
CA HIS A 304 -14.70 3.44 2.96
C HIS A 304 -13.50 3.90 3.82
N PRO A 305 -12.84 3.06 4.64
CA PRO A 305 -11.55 3.41 5.22
C PRO A 305 -10.50 3.85 4.21
N GLU A 306 -10.44 3.24 3.01
CA GLU A 306 -9.45 3.57 1.99
C GLU A 306 -9.50 5.05 1.58
N VAL A 307 -10.68 5.66 1.55
CA VAL A 307 -10.78 7.09 1.20
C VAL A 307 -10.12 8.01 2.23
N TYR A 308 -10.07 7.60 3.50
CA TYR A 308 -9.33 8.31 4.55
C TYR A 308 -7.85 7.95 4.54
N ILE A 309 -7.52 6.69 4.25
CA ILE A 309 -6.13 6.24 4.08
C ILE A 309 -5.43 7.08 3.00
N ILE A 310 -6.15 7.41 1.93
CA ILE A 310 -5.71 8.30 0.86
C ILE A 310 -5.64 9.77 1.32
N LEU A 311 -6.67 10.27 2.02
CA LEU A 311 -6.79 11.67 2.41
C LEU A 311 -5.80 12.11 3.51
N LEU A 312 -5.62 11.28 4.54
CA LEU A 312 -4.89 11.66 5.74
C LEU A 312 -3.42 12.05 5.49
N PRO A 313 -2.63 11.36 4.65
CA PRO A 313 -1.25 11.79 4.37
C PRO A 313 -1.17 13.20 3.80
N ALA A 314 -2.13 13.57 2.93
CA ALA A 314 -2.22 14.93 2.40
C ALA A 314 -2.54 15.94 3.51
N PHE A 315 -3.50 15.64 4.39
CA PHE A 315 -3.81 16.48 5.56
C PHE A 315 -2.63 16.61 6.52
N GLY A 316 -1.86 15.54 6.72
CA GLY A 316 -0.61 15.55 7.46
C GLY A 316 0.42 16.49 6.85
N ALA A 317 0.55 16.49 5.52
CA ALA A 317 1.43 17.42 4.81
C ALA A 317 0.95 18.87 4.92
N LEU A 318 -0.36 19.13 4.78
CA LEU A 318 -0.96 20.45 5.02
C LEU A 318 -0.66 20.94 6.44
N ALA A 319 -0.75 20.06 7.43
CA ALA A 319 -0.44 20.33 8.84
C ALA A 319 1.04 20.61 9.13
N GLU A 320 1.96 20.28 8.23
CA GLU A 320 3.36 20.74 8.26
C GLU A 320 3.56 22.06 7.50
N ILE A 321 2.99 22.14 6.30
CA ILE A 321 3.24 23.24 5.35
C ILE A 321 2.59 24.53 5.84
N ILE A 322 1.31 24.49 6.25
CA ILE A 322 0.56 25.69 6.63
C ILE A 322 1.23 26.44 7.78
N PRO A 323 1.65 25.81 8.90
CA PRO A 323 2.37 26.53 9.95
C PRO A 323 3.67 27.17 9.46
N VAL A 324 4.50 26.41 8.72
CA VAL A 324 5.81 26.88 8.22
C VAL A 324 5.66 28.12 7.34
N PHE A 325 4.74 28.10 6.39
CA PHE A 325 4.52 29.23 5.48
C PHE A 325 3.64 30.34 6.06
N SER A 326 3.09 30.16 7.25
CA SER A 326 2.43 31.20 8.05
C SER A 326 3.36 31.80 9.13
N GLY A 327 4.65 31.43 9.16
CA GLY A 327 5.60 31.92 10.17
C GLY A 327 5.27 31.43 11.59
N ARG A 328 4.61 30.27 11.70
CA ARG A 328 4.22 29.64 12.96
C ARG A 328 5.09 28.41 13.21
N ARG A 329 5.42 28.17 14.48
CA ARG A 329 6.18 26.97 14.87
C ARG A 329 5.36 25.69 14.83
N GLU A 330 4.09 25.80 15.17
CA GLU A 330 3.17 24.66 15.27
C GLU A 330 1.78 25.06 14.75
N LEU A 331 1.05 24.03 14.30
CA LEU A 331 -0.36 24.11 13.94
C LEU A 331 -1.22 24.46 15.16
N TYR A 332 -2.14 25.41 14.99
CA TYR A 332 -3.13 25.69 16.02
C TYR A 332 -4.03 24.46 16.25
N GLY A 333 -4.19 24.06 17.51
CA GLY A 333 -4.98 22.88 17.84
C GLY A 333 -4.31 21.55 17.48
N LYS A 334 -2.97 21.48 17.36
CA LYS A 334 -2.23 20.21 17.09
C LYS A 334 -2.79 19.01 17.86
N LYS A 335 -2.99 19.15 19.18
CA LYS A 335 -3.56 18.09 20.03
C LYS A 335 -4.99 17.71 19.64
N VAL A 336 -5.83 18.67 19.27
CA VAL A 336 -7.21 18.45 18.83
C VAL A 336 -7.20 17.63 17.54
N PHE A 337 -6.33 17.92 16.58
CA PHE A 337 -6.19 17.12 15.37
C PHE A 337 -5.84 15.68 15.70
N LEU A 338 -4.81 15.46 16.52
CA LEU A 338 -4.35 14.12 16.87
C LEU A 338 -5.43 13.32 17.61
N ILE A 339 -6.10 13.93 18.58
CA ILE A 339 -7.18 13.29 19.35
C ILE A 339 -8.36 13.01 18.42
N ALA A 340 -8.87 13.99 17.68
CA ALA A 340 -10.00 13.83 16.77
C ALA A 340 -9.75 12.75 15.72
N THR A 341 -8.55 12.69 15.13
CA THR A 341 -8.23 11.62 14.17
C THR A 341 -8.21 10.25 14.84
N PHE A 342 -7.53 10.12 15.98
CA PHE A 342 -7.35 8.83 16.65
C PHE A 342 -8.65 8.29 17.29
N THR A 343 -9.44 9.14 17.96
CA THR A 343 -10.62 8.72 18.72
C THR A 343 -11.90 8.72 17.89
N THR A 344 -11.92 9.42 16.75
CA THR A 344 -13.15 9.63 15.98
C THR A 344 -12.98 9.24 14.52
N VAL A 345 -12.01 9.79 13.79
CA VAL A 345 -11.86 9.51 12.35
C VAL A 345 -11.54 8.04 12.08
N ILE A 346 -10.56 7.46 12.79
CA ILE A 346 -10.16 6.06 12.58
C ILE A 346 -11.28 5.08 12.96
N PRO A 347 -11.94 5.17 14.13
CA PRO A 347 -13.03 4.25 14.44
C PRO A 347 -14.21 4.43 13.48
N LEU A 348 -14.69 5.66 13.27
CA LEU A 348 -15.87 5.87 12.43
C LEU A 348 -15.63 5.44 10.99
N SER A 349 -14.43 5.63 10.43
CA SER A 349 -14.15 5.17 9.07
C SER A 349 -14.36 3.66 8.89
N LEU A 350 -14.16 2.87 9.95
CA LEU A 350 -14.38 1.42 10.00
C LEU A 350 -15.83 1.03 10.29
N PHE A 351 -16.72 1.96 10.70
CA PHE A 351 -18.10 1.66 11.14
C PHE A 351 -19.20 2.30 10.30
N ILE A 352 -18.87 3.09 9.27
CA ILE A 352 -19.87 3.86 8.49
C ILE A 352 -19.96 3.46 7.01
N TRP A 353 -19.39 2.32 6.63
CA TRP A 353 -19.29 1.90 5.22
C TRP A 353 -20.66 1.72 4.52
N GLY A 354 -21.71 1.42 5.29
CA GLY A 354 -23.04 1.14 4.76
C GLY A 354 -23.71 2.31 4.03
N HIS A 355 -23.19 3.54 4.15
CA HIS A 355 -23.68 4.66 3.34
C HIS A 355 -23.45 4.49 1.84
N HIS A 356 -22.58 3.57 1.41
CA HIS A 356 -22.44 3.22 0.00
C HIS A 356 -23.55 2.29 -0.50
N MET A 357 -24.41 1.83 0.41
CA MET A 357 -25.38 0.77 0.20
C MET A 357 -26.82 1.23 0.48
N TYR A 358 -27.11 2.53 0.58
CA TYR A 358 -28.46 3.04 0.88
C TYR A 358 -29.53 2.62 -0.14
N THR A 359 -29.16 2.41 -1.40
CA THR A 359 -30.07 1.93 -2.45
C THR A 359 -30.19 0.41 -2.50
N THR A 360 -29.53 -0.32 -1.59
CA THR A 360 -29.69 -1.77 -1.44
C THR A 360 -30.85 -2.12 -0.50
N ILE A 361 -31.06 -3.42 -0.27
CA ILE A 361 -32.12 -3.97 0.57
C ILE A 361 -31.85 -3.85 2.08
N LEU A 362 -30.79 -3.15 2.51
CA LEU A 362 -30.52 -2.94 3.93
C LEU A 362 -31.77 -2.41 4.68
N PRO A 363 -32.07 -2.91 5.88
CA PRO A 363 -33.16 -2.39 6.71
C PRO A 363 -32.98 -0.90 7.02
N LEU A 364 -34.08 -0.16 7.10
CA LEU A 364 -34.05 1.28 7.39
C LEU A 364 -33.29 1.64 8.69
N PRO A 365 -33.47 0.93 9.83
CA PRO A 365 -32.73 1.25 11.05
C PRO A 365 -31.20 1.16 10.89
N GLU A 366 -30.71 0.23 10.06
CA GLU A 366 -29.28 0.12 9.76
C GLU A 366 -28.81 1.32 8.91
N LYS A 367 -29.61 1.72 7.91
CA LYS A 367 -29.32 2.91 7.09
C LYS A 367 -29.27 4.18 7.94
N GLU A 368 -30.22 4.37 8.85
CA GLU A 368 -30.27 5.53 9.77
C GLU A 368 -29.04 5.58 10.69
N MET A 369 -28.59 4.41 11.19
CA MET A 369 -27.34 4.33 11.97
C MET A 369 -26.12 4.78 11.15
N PHE A 370 -26.03 4.34 9.90
CA PHE A 370 -24.96 4.76 8.99
C PHE A 370 -25.04 6.25 8.63
N GLU A 371 -26.24 6.81 8.47
CA GLU A 371 -26.45 8.23 8.18
C GLU A 371 -25.90 9.11 9.30
N VAL A 372 -26.33 8.85 10.55
CA VAL A 372 -25.86 9.60 11.73
C VAL A 372 -24.34 9.49 11.88
N GLY A 373 -23.79 8.28 11.73
CA GLY A 373 -22.34 8.07 11.82
C GLY A 373 -21.57 8.80 10.71
N THR A 374 -22.11 8.82 9.49
CA THR A 374 -21.50 9.49 8.34
C THR A 374 -21.55 11.00 8.47
N GLU A 375 -22.64 11.56 8.98
CA GLU A 375 -22.71 13.00 9.28
C GLU A 375 -21.75 13.39 10.40
N ALA A 376 -21.63 12.55 11.44
CA ALA A 376 -20.72 12.80 12.56
C ALA A 376 -19.25 12.91 12.14
N ILE A 377 -18.82 12.26 11.04
CA ILE A 377 -17.45 12.37 10.54
C ILE A 377 -17.11 13.79 10.04
N SER A 378 -18.11 14.58 9.67
CA SER A 378 -17.89 15.96 9.22
C SER A 378 -17.37 16.86 10.35
N LEU A 379 -17.70 16.54 11.61
CA LEU A 379 -17.29 17.31 12.79
C LEU A 379 -15.77 17.36 12.99
N PRO A 380 -15.02 16.23 13.08
CA PRO A 380 -13.57 16.27 13.23
C PRO A 380 -12.87 16.95 12.05
N PHE A 381 -13.34 16.75 10.82
CA PHE A 381 -12.78 17.44 9.66
C PHE A 381 -13.09 18.94 9.68
N GLY A 382 -14.28 19.35 10.12
CA GLY A 382 -14.62 20.75 10.36
C GLY A 382 -13.68 21.40 11.37
N LEU A 383 -13.38 20.73 12.48
CA LEU A 383 -12.40 21.19 13.48
C LEU A 383 -11.00 21.36 12.85
N MET A 384 -10.60 20.46 11.96
CA MET A 384 -9.31 20.58 11.25
C MET A 384 -9.30 21.79 10.32
N VAL A 385 -10.37 22.01 9.55
CA VAL A 385 -10.51 23.19 8.69
C VAL A 385 -10.39 24.47 9.52
N PHE A 386 -11.11 24.58 10.64
CA PHE A 386 -11.00 25.74 11.53
C PHE A 386 -9.59 25.92 12.12
N GLY A 387 -8.91 24.82 12.49
CA GLY A 387 -7.52 24.90 12.96
C GLY A 387 -6.54 25.38 11.89
N PHE A 388 -6.74 24.98 10.64
CA PHE A 388 -5.97 25.53 9.51
C PHE A 388 -6.23 27.02 9.32
N LEU A 389 -7.51 27.43 9.28
CA LEU A 389 -7.90 28.84 9.14
C LEU A 389 -7.33 29.72 10.25
N TRP A 390 -7.41 29.26 11.51
CA TRP A 390 -6.85 29.99 12.65
C TRP A 390 -5.32 30.11 12.59
N THR A 391 -4.64 29.08 12.09
CA THR A 391 -3.19 29.10 11.88
C THR A 391 -2.79 30.12 10.81
N LEU A 392 -3.61 30.29 9.77
CA LEU A 392 -3.42 31.28 8.71
C LEU A 392 -3.69 32.71 9.23
N GLU A 393 -4.81 32.91 9.92
CA GLU A 393 -5.26 34.21 10.43
C GLU A 393 -4.26 34.84 11.39
N THR A 394 -3.69 34.03 12.28
CA THR A 394 -2.73 34.49 13.31
C THR A 394 -1.27 34.51 12.82
N GLY A 395 -1.05 34.28 11.52
CA GLY A 395 0.28 34.14 10.91
C GLY A 395 0.65 35.24 9.91
N ARG A 396 1.84 35.09 9.30
CA ARG A 396 2.32 35.88 8.16
C ARG A 396 2.47 34.96 6.95
N ILE A 397 1.54 35.05 6.02
CA ILE A 397 1.42 34.08 4.92
C ILE A 397 2.44 34.39 3.80
N ARG A 398 3.30 33.42 3.50
CA ARG A 398 4.21 33.41 2.35
C ARG A 398 3.63 32.53 1.24
N LEU A 399 3.16 33.15 0.15
CA LEU A 399 2.59 32.49 -1.03
C LEU A 399 3.67 31.88 -1.95
N SER A 400 4.35 30.86 -1.44
CA SER A 400 5.21 29.94 -2.20
C SER A 400 4.37 28.88 -2.91
N THR A 401 4.99 28.12 -3.82
CA THR A 401 4.32 27.01 -4.52
C THR A 401 3.72 25.96 -3.56
N PRO A 402 4.45 25.44 -2.54
CA PRO A 402 3.85 24.52 -1.56
C PRO A 402 2.63 25.11 -0.85
N MET A 403 2.70 26.38 -0.46
CA MET A 403 1.61 27.04 0.26
C MET A 403 0.37 27.21 -0.61
N LEU A 404 0.54 27.58 -1.89
CA LEU A 404 -0.58 27.71 -2.81
C LEU A 404 -1.31 26.38 -3.02
N PHE A 405 -0.57 25.29 -3.24
CA PHE A 405 -1.18 23.95 -3.34
C PHE A 405 -1.87 23.52 -2.04
N ALA A 406 -1.31 23.84 -0.86
CA ALA A 406 -1.95 23.57 0.42
C ALA A 406 -3.26 24.35 0.60
N LEU A 407 -3.29 25.63 0.23
CA LEU A 407 -4.51 26.45 0.26
C LEU A 407 -5.54 25.99 -0.76
N GLY A 408 -5.12 25.62 -1.97
CA GLY A 408 -5.99 25.06 -2.99
C GLY A 408 -6.60 23.73 -2.56
N SER A 409 -5.81 22.84 -1.97
CA SER A 409 -6.27 21.59 -1.36
C SER A 409 -7.34 21.84 -0.31
N LEU A 410 -7.10 22.78 0.61
CA LEU A 410 -8.07 23.15 1.65
C LEU A 410 -9.38 23.71 1.06
N ALA A 411 -9.29 24.59 0.06
CA ALA A 411 -10.47 25.18 -0.59
C ALA A 411 -11.31 24.14 -1.34
N LEU A 412 -10.67 23.26 -2.12
CA LEU A 412 -11.36 22.19 -2.84
C LEU A 412 -11.94 21.14 -1.89
N PHE A 413 -11.24 20.85 -0.79
CA PHE A 413 -11.75 19.98 0.27
C PHE A 413 -13.05 20.52 0.88
N ILE A 414 -13.16 21.82 1.13
CA ILE A 414 -14.39 22.40 1.71
C ILE A 414 -15.59 22.15 0.79
N ILE A 415 -15.45 22.36 -0.53
CA ILE A 415 -16.52 22.09 -1.50
C ILE A 415 -16.84 20.59 -1.56
N GLY A 416 -15.80 19.74 -1.60
CA GLY A 416 -15.96 18.29 -1.57
C GLY A 416 -16.64 17.80 -0.29
N GLY A 417 -16.25 18.31 0.87
CA GLY A 417 -16.81 17.98 2.17
C GLY A 417 -18.29 18.37 2.28
N ILE A 418 -18.65 19.58 1.83
CA ILE A 418 -20.05 20.03 1.81
C ILE A 418 -20.89 19.08 0.97
N THR A 419 -20.46 18.76 -0.26
CA THR A 419 -21.21 17.85 -1.14
C THR A 419 -21.27 16.41 -0.61
N GLY A 420 -20.32 16.00 0.23
CA GLY A 420 -20.35 14.71 0.92
C GLY A 420 -21.47 14.62 1.96
N VAL A 421 -21.80 15.72 2.64
CA VAL A 421 -22.93 15.78 3.58
C VAL A 421 -24.28 15.62 2.85
N PHE A 422 -24.39 16.05 1.59
CA PHE A 422 -25.59 15.74 0.80
C PHE A 422 -25.71 14.23 0.54
N LEU A 423 -24.58 13.54 0.32
CA LEU A 423 -24.54 12.10 0.07
C LEU A 423 -24.63 11.24 1.33
N SER A 424 -24.47 11.81 2.53
CA SER A 424 -24.72 11.09 3.78
C SER A 424 -26.21 10.94 4.06
N SER A 425 -27.03 11.87 3.56
CA SER A 425 -28.48 11.83 3.74
C SER A 425 -29.12 10.74 2.89
N ILE A 426 -29.91 9.86 3.52
CA ILE A 426 -30.56 8.75 2.81
C ILE A 426 -31.50 9.27 1.71
N VAL A 427 -32.24 10.35 2.00
CA VAL A 427 -33.24 10.92 1.08
C VAL A 427 -32.56 11.53 -0.15
N LEU A 428 -31.51 12.33 0.07
CA LEU A 428 -30.80 12.98 -1.04
C LEU A 428 -29.94 11.97 -1.81
N ASP A 429 -29.40 10.96 -1.14
CA ASP A 429 -28.61 9.93 -1.82
C ASP A 429 -29.44 9.13 -2.82
N GLN A 430 -30.74 8.91 -2.59
CA GLN A 430 -31.60 8.24 -3.57
C GLN A 430 -31.62 8.96 -4.93
N GLU A 431 -31.49 10.29 -4.94
CA GLU A 431 -31.45 11.10 -6.16
C GLU A 431 -30.06 11.11 -6.81
N PHE A 432 -29.00 11.11 -6.01
CA PHE A 432 -27.63 11.30 -6.50
C PHE A 432 -26.86 9.99 -6.71
N ARG A 433 -27.26 8.90 -6.07
CA ARG A 433 -26.58 7.61 -6.09
C ARG A 433 -26.53 7.06 -7.50
N GLY A 434 -25.32 6.74 -7.96
CA GLY A 434 -25.13 6.22 -9.31
C GLY A 434 -25.15 7.28 -10.41
N ALA A 435 -25.22 8.58 -10.08
CA ALA A 435 -25.09 9.66 -11.04
C ALA A 435 -23.70 10.35 -10.99
N TYR A 436 -23.48 11.32 -11.89
CA TYR A 436 -22.26 12.11 -11.94
C TYR A 436 -22.05 13.04 -10.73
N PHE A 437 -23.08 13.30 -9.92
CA PHE A 437 -22.93 14.06 -8.67
C PHE A 437 -21.94 13.36 -7.71
N VAL A 438 -22.07 12.03 -7.55
CA VAL A 438 -21.13 11.22 -6.75
C VAL A 438 -19.72 11.26 -7.35
N VAL A 439 -19.61 11.24 -8.69
CA VAL A 439 -18.33 11.34 -9.39
C VAL A 439 -17.66 12.69 -9.09
N ALA A 440 -18.40 13.79 -9.20
CA ALA A 440 -17.92 15.14 -8.92
C ALA A 440 -17.45 15.27 -7.47
N HIS A 441 -18.32 14.93 -6.51
CA HIS A 441 -18.00 14.93 -5.08
C HIS A 441 -16.69 14.19 -4.78
N PHE A 442 -16.59 12.94 -5.25
CA PHE A 442 -15.43 12.10 -4.98
C PHE A 442 -14.14 12.68 -5.57
N HIS A 443 -14.19 13.29 -6.76
CA HIS A 443 -13.01 13.94 -7.35
C HIS A 443 -12.63 15.24 -6.65
N TYR A 444 -13.57 16.00 -6.10
CA TYR A 444 -13.27 17.14 -5.22
C TYR A 444 -12.46 16.72 -3.98
N VAL A 445 -12.75 15.56 -3.40
CA VAL A 445 -11.99 15.06 -2.24
C VAL A 445 -10.70 14.35 -2.65
N MET A 446 -10.73 13.39 -3.58
CA MET A 446 -9.54 12.61 -3.95
C MET A 446 -8.54 13.39 -4.78
N VAL A 447 -8.99 14.11 -5.80
CA VAL A 447 -8.09 14.91 -6.63
C VAL A 447 -7.92 16.29 -6.02
N GLY A 448 -9.02 16.98 -5.74
CA GLY A 448 -9.00 18.36 -5.24
C GLY A 448 -8.32 18.51 -3.88
N ALA A 449 -8.64 17.67 -2.89
CA ALA A 449 -7.97 17.71 -1.59
C ALA A 449 -6.67 16.91 -1.60
N THR A 450 -6.75 15.60 -1.89
CA THR A 450 -5.60 14.72 -1.69
C THR A 450 -4.47 14.98 -2.67
N LEU A 451 -4.73 14.93 -3.98
CA LEU A 451 -3.67 15.11 -4.99
C LEU A 451 -3.01 16.50 -4.88
N PHE A 452 -3.79 17.57 -4.70
CA PHE A 452 -3.22 18.91 -4.48
C PHE A 452 -2.39 18.98 -3.19
N GLY A 453 -2.83 18.34 -2.11
CA GLY A 453 -2.07 18.28 -0.87
C GLY A 453 -0.77 17.48 -1.02
N LEU A 454 -0.77 16.41 -1.83
CA LEU A 454 0.44 15.67 -2.15
C LEU A 454 1.35 16.42 -3.15
N PHE A 455 0.81 17.27 -4.02
CA PHE A 455 1.63 18.23 -4.79
C PHE A 455 2.27 19.27 -3.89
N ALA A 456 1.54 19.79 -2.90
CA ALA A 456 2.12 20.67 -1.88
C ALA A 456 3.31 19.99 -1.18
N ALA A 457 3.11 18.74 -0.75
CA ALA A 457 4.14 17.90 -0.14
C ALA A 457 5.35 17.67 -1.06
N LEU A 458 5.11 17.36 -2.33
CA LEU A 458 6.17 17.13 -3.31
C LEU A 458 7.03 18.38 -3.50
N TYR A 459 6.42 19.55 -3.74
CA TYR A 459 7.18 20.79 -3.85
C TYR A 459 7.88 21.17 -2.53
N TYR A 460 7.25 20.91 -1.39
CA TYR A 460 7.83 21.18 -0.08
C TYR A 460 9.10 20.36 0.18
N TRP A 461 9.07 19.05 -0.09
CA TRP A 461 10.21 18.15 0.16
C TRP A 461 11.13 17.95 -1.06
N PHE A 462 10.80 18.48 -2.24
CA PHE A 462 11.66 18.38 -3.43
C PHE A 462 13.11 18.83 -3.17
N PRO A 463 13.40 19.94 -2.47
CA PRO A 463 14.77 20.33 -2.15
C PRO A 463 15.50 19.34 -1.24
N LYS A 464 14.76 18.62 -0.38
CA LYS A 464 15.31 17.57 0.50
C LYS A 464 15.61 16.28 -0.27
N ILE A 465 14.78 15.95 -1.24
CA ILE A 465 14.92 14.74 -2.06
C ILE A 465 16.04 14.89 -3.09
N THR A 466 16.15 16.06 -3.73
CA THR A 466 17.07 16.28 -4.86
C THR A 466 18.30 17.12 -4.53
N GLY A 467 18.29 17.85 -3.42
CA GLY A 467 19.32 18.86 -3.11
C GLY A 467 19.26 20.10 -4.00
N LYS A 468 18.18 20.27 -4.78
CA LYS A 468 17.99 21.36 -5.75
C LYS A 468 16.71 22.15 -5.49
N MET A 469 16.76 23.46 -5.75
CA MET A 469 15.55 24.28 -5.77
C MET A 469 14.86 24.19 -7.12
N PHE A 470 13.53 24.11 -7.08
CA PHE A 470 12.70 24.21 -8.29
C PHE A 470 12.42 25.66 -8.67
N SER A 471 11.93 25.88 -9.88
CA SER A 471 11.47 27.21 -10.30
C SER A 471 10.11 27.52 -9.67
N GLU A 472 10.06 28.49 -8.76
CA GLU A 472 8.82 29.00 -8.14
C GLU A 472 7.82 29.53 -9.18
N THR A 473 8.27 30.20 -10.25
CA THR A 473 7.36 30.72 -11.29
C THR A 473 6.58 29.61 -11.98
N LEU A 474 7.29 28.59 -12.50
CA LEU A 474 6.67 27.39 -13.07
C LEU A 474 5.79 26.64 -12.06
N GLY A 475 6.18 26.59 -10.78
CA GLY A 475 5.38 25.99 -9.71
C GLY A 475 4.05 26.72 -9.50
N LYS A 476 4.07 28.05 -9.50
CA LYS A 476 2.87 28.90 -9.40
C LYS A 476 1.98 28.81 -10.63
N ILE A 477 2.56 28.73 -11.83
CA ILE A 477 1.81 28.49 -13.08
C ILE A 477 1.13 27.13 -13.04
N HIS A 478 1.87 26.08 -12.62
CA HIS A 478 1.33 24.74 -12.45
C HIS A 478 0.15 24.75 -11.48
N PHE A 479 0.27 25.43 -10.34
CA PHE A 479 -0.82 25.61 -9.39
C PHE A 479 -2.04 26.31 -10.01
N ALA A 480 -1.86 27.51 -10.56
CA ALA A 480 -2.97 28.34 -11.01
C ALA A 480 -3.78 27.64 -12.11
N LEU A 481 -3.09 27.04 -13.09
CA LEU A 481 -3.71 26.30 -14.16
C LEU A 481 -4.37 25.01 -13.65
N SER A 482 -3.71 24.25 -12.76
CA SER A 482 -4.30 23.03 -12.20
C SER A 482 -5.57 23.35 -11.42
N PHE A 483 -5.55 24.37 -10.56
CA PHE A 483 -6.69 24.77 -9.74
C PHE A 483 -7.89 25.21 -10.61
N LEU A 484 -7.64 26.03 -11.63
CA LEU A 484 -8.68 26.47 -12.56
C LEU A 484 -9.27 25.27 -13.33
N LEU A 485 -8.41 24.48 -13.99
CA LEU A 485 -8.83 23.41 -14.88
C LEU A 485 -9.45 22.23 -14.14
N PHE A 486 -9.06 22.01 -12.88
CA PHE A 486 -9.74 21.08 -11.98
C PHE A 486 -11.22 21.45 -11.86
N ASN A 487 -11.53 22.71 -11.55
CA ASN A 487 -12.92 23.17 -11.43
C ASN A 487 -13.64 23.13 -12.78
N VAL A 488 -12.99 23.51 -13.89
CA VAL A 488 -13.56 23.38 -15.23
C VAL A 488 -13.90 21.92 -15.58
N THR A 489 -13.15 20.96 -15.04
CA THR A 489 -13.41 19.54 -15.25
C THR A 489 -14.58 19.04 -14.41
N PHE A 490 -14.52 19.23 -13.09
CA PHE A 490 -15.40 18.52 -12.16
C PHE A 490 -16.60 19.31 -11.68
N PHE A 491 -16.54 20.65 -11.67
CA PHE A 491 -17.69 21.47 -11.27
C PHE A 491 -18.90 21.27 -12.21
N PRO A 492 -18.74 21.22 -13.55
CA PRO A 492 -19.86 20.96 -14.45
C PRO A 492 -20.56 19.62 -14.19
N MET A 493 -19.85 18.63 -13.64
CA MET A 493 -20.41 17.31 -13.35
C MET A 493 -21.46 17.35 -12.23
N PHE A 494 -21.48 18.36 -11.36
CA PHE A 494 -22.59 18.54 -10.40
C PHE A 494 -23.93 18.84 -11.09
N PHE A 495 -23.91 19.46 -12.28
CA PHE A 495 -25.13 19.67 -13.08
C PHE A 495 -25.58 18.40 -13.83
N LEU A 496 -24.74 17.35 -13.84
CA LEU A 496 -25.05 16.05 -14.40
C LEU A 496 -25.62 15.08 -13.34
N TYR A 497 -26.29 15.60 -12.31
CA TYR A 497 -26.84 14.80 -11.21
C TYR A 497 -27.95 13.82 -11.63
N GLN A 498 -28.55 14.00 -12.82
CA GLN A 498 -29.50 13.04 -13.41
C GLN A 498 -28.86 12.13 -14.47
N MET A 499 -27.58 12.35 -14.82
CA MET A 499 -26.86 11.51 -15.76
C MET A 499 -26.23 10.34 -15.00
N PRO A 500 -26.60 9.08 -15.30
CA PRO A 500 -25.95 7.93 -14.69
C PRO A 500 -24.46 7.90 -14.97
N ARG A 501 -23.65 7.51 -13.98
CA ARG A 501 -22.22 7.22 -14.17
C ARG A 501 -22.05 5.88 -14.89
N ARG A 502 -20.86 5.64 -15.46
CA ARG A 502 -20.50 4.38 -16.16
C ARG A 502 -21.34 4.08 -17.42
N ILE A 503 -21.89 5.11 -18.05
CA ILE A 503 -22.46 5.02 -19.41
C ILE A 503 -21.46 5.59 -20.41
N PHE A 504 -21.32 4.94 -21.57
CA PHE A 504 -20.38 5.36 -22.62
C PHE A 504 -20.99 6.35 -23.62
N THR A 505 -22.31 6.58 -23.58
CA THR A 505 -23.02 7.52 -24.46
C THR A 505 -24.23 8.13 -23.76
N TYR A 506 -24.75 9.21 -24.34
CA TYR A 506 -25.95 9.91 -23.89
C TYR A 506 -26.65 10.61 -25.07
N ASN A 507 -27.93 10.96 -24.88
CA ASN A 507 -28.76 11.64 -25.88
C ASN A 507 -29.58 12.82 -25.33
N VAL A 508 -29.41 13.18 -24.05
CA VAL A 508 -30.12 14.28 -23.41
C VAL A 508 -29.40 15.60 -23.69
N GLU A 509 -30.12 16.57 -24.26
CA GLU A 509 -29.56 17.87 -24.69
C GLU A 509 -28.91 18.65 -23.54
N SER A 510 -29.55 18.68 -22.37
CA SER A 510 -29.02 19.39 -21.19
C SER A 510 -27.69 18.82 -20.68
N TRP A 511 -27.31 17.59 -21.06
CA TRP A 511 -26.05 16.98 -20.67
C TRP A 511 -24.89 17.30 -21.62
N VAL A 512 -25.17 17.87 -22.80
CA VAL A 512 -24.16 18.14 -23.83
C VAL A 512 -23.13 19.17 -23.35
N LEU A 513 -23.58 20.35 -22.92
CA LEU A 513 -22.69 21.43 -22.52
C LEU A 513 -21.82 21.06 -21.29
N PRO A 514 -22.36 20.52 -20.19
CA PRO A 514 -21.53 20.12 -19.06
C PRO A 514 -20.49 19.05 -19.42
N ASN A 515 -20.84 18.07 -20.26
CA ASN A 515 -19.87 17.08 -20.71
C ASN A 515 -18.78 17.68 -21.60
N PHE A 516 -19.13 18.54 -22.54
CA PHE A 516 -18.17 19.19 -23.43
C PHE A 516 -17.15 20.02 -22.62
N VAL A 517 -17.63 20.86 -21.70
CA VAL A 517 -16.78 21.68 -20.83
C VAL A 517 -15.91 20.81 -19.93
N ALA A 518 -16.49 19.79 -19.30
CA ALA A 518 -15.74 18.86 -18.45
C ALA A 518 -14.64 18.12 -19.23
N SER A 519 -14.88 17.77 -20.51
CA SER A 519 -13.88 17.11 -21.36
C SER A 519 -12.73 18.04 -21.76
N ILE A 520 -13.01 19.29 -22.12
CA ILE A 520 -11.96 20.30 -22.36
C ILE A 520 -11.14 20.52 -21.09
N GLY A 521 -11.82 20.69 -19.96
CA GLY A 521 -11.18 20.81 -18.65
C GLY A 521 -10.23 19.65 -18.38
N ALA A 522 -10.68 18.41 -18.60
CA ALA A 522 -9.89 17.21 -18.33
C ALA A 522 -8.64 17.13 -19.20
N PHE A 523 -8.76 17.39 -20.51
CA PHE A 523 -7.62 17.36 -21.43
C PHE A 523 -6.54 18.36 -21.02
N LEU A 524 -6.96 19.59 -20.72
CA LEU A 524 -6.05 20.64 -20.30
C LEU A 524 -5.48 20.37 -18.90
N PHE A 525 -6.29 19.86 -17.96
CA PHE A 525 -5.85 19.54 -16.60
C PHE A 525 -4.74 18.48 -16.60
N VAL A 526 -4.89 17.41 -17.38
CA VAL A 526 -3.86 16.38 -17.52
C VAL A 526 -2.61 16.94 -18.22
N ALA A 527 -2.79 17.74 -19.29
CA ALA A 527 -1.66 18.36 -19.99
C ALA A 527 -0.83 19.29 -19.08
N VAL A 528 -1.48 20.03 -18.19
CA VAL A 528 -0.82 20.95 -17.25
C VAL A 528 0.10 20.24 -16.26
N GLN A 529 -0.12 18.96 -15.96
CA GLN A 529 0.78 18.18 -15.12
C GLN A 529 2.18 18.05 -15.74
N ALA A 530 2.30 18.16 -17.07
CA ALA A 530 3.60 18.21 -17.75
C ALA A 530 4.45 19.41 -17.30
N ILE A 531 3.83 20.54 -16.93
CA ILE A 531 4.56 21.72 -16.40
C ILE A 531 5.31 21.35 -15.12
N MET A 532 4.67 20.60 -14.23
CA MET A 532 5.33 20.08 -13.02
C MET A 532 6.48 19.15 -13.38
N VAL A 533 6.26 18.18 -14.27
CA VAL A 533 7.32 17.24 -14.68
C VAL A 533 8.52 17.99 -15.26
N VAL A 534 8.29 18.93 -16.19
CA VAL A 534 9.36 19.76 -16.76
C VAL A 534 10.07 20.57 -15.67
N ASN A 535 9.33 21.22 -14.77
CA ASN A 535 9.90 22.00 -13.68
C ASN A 535 10.81 21.15 -12.79
N LEU A 536 10.31 20.01 -12.31
CA LEU A 536 11.04 19.15 -11.37
C LEU A 536 12.24 18.45 -12.03
N VAL A 537 12.09 17.93 -13.27
CA VAL A 537 13.19 17.29 -14.00
C VAL A 537 14.27 18.30 -14.38
N PHE A 538 13.90 19.44 -14.93
CA PHE A 538 14.85 20.49 -15.28
C PHE A 538 15.58 21.02 -14.04
N SER A 539 14.87 21.20 -12.92
CA SER A 539 15.45 21.66 -11.67
C SER A 539 16.39 20.64 -11.04
N THR A 540 16.11 19.35 -11.18
CA THR A 540 17.03 18.29 -10.73
C THR A 540 18.35 18.34 -11.50
N LEU A 541 18.28 18.62 -12.81
CA LEU A 541 19.45 18.65 -13.70
C LEU A 541 20.25 19.96 -13.63
N TYR A 542 19.54 21.10 -13.56
CA TYR A 542 20.12 22.44 -13.78
C TYR A 542 19.76 23.44 -12.69
N GLY A 543 18.94 23.05 -11.71
CA GLY A 543 18.51 23.93 -10.62
C GLY A 543 19.66 24.38 -9.71
N GLY A 544 19.43 25.50 -9.03
CA GLY A 544 20.32 25.99 -7.99
C GLY A 544 20.40 25.01 -6.82
N ILE A 545 21.54 24.99 -6.12
CA ILE A 545 21.72 24.16 -4.92
C ILE A 545 20.73 24.61 -3.84
N ALA A 546 20.00 23.67 -3.26
CA ALA A 546 19.11 23.95 -2.15
C ALA A 546 19.89 24.22 -0.86
N PRO A 547 19.58 25.29 -0.11
CA PRO A 547 19.98 25.40 1.29
C PRO A 547 19.52 24.18 2.10
N LYS A 548 20.21 23.86 3.21
CA LYS A 548 19.83 22.73 4.08
C LYS A 548 18.40 22.83 4.62
N ASN A 549 17.96 24.05 4.91
CA ASN A 549 16.62 24.42 5.35
C ASN A 549 16.12 25.63 4.54
N PRO A 550 15.59 25.44 3.32
CA PRO A 550 15.16 26.53 2.45
C PRO A 550 13.89 27.23 2.96
N TRP A 551 13.17 26.59 3.88
CA TRP A 551 11.85 27.05 4.33
C TRP A 551 11.84 27.67 5.72
N GLU A 552 12.97 27.60 6.44
CA GLU A 552 13.07 27.94 7.88
C GLU A 552 12.16 27.07 8.75
N ALA A 553 11.94 25.82 8.33
CA ALA A 553 11.12 24.86 9.05
C ALA A 553 11.81 24.36 10.33
N HIS A 554 11.02 23.87 11.29
CA HIS A 554 11.50 23.50 12.63
C HIS A 554 11.63 22.00 12.87
N THR A 555 11.12 21.18 11.95
CA THR A 555 11.16 19.72 12.04
C THR A 555 12.56 19.18 11.71
N SER A 556 12.87 17.99 12.25
CA SER A 556 14.22 17.41 12.28
C SER A 556 14.78 17.09 10.89
N GLU A 557 13.95 16.79 9.90
CA GLU A 557 14.37 16.52 8.52
C GLU A 557 15.07 17.72 7.87
N TRP A 558 14.85 18.93 8.36
CA TRP A 558 15.49 20.16 7.87
C TRP A 558 16.75 20.56 8.64
N GLN A 559 17.10 19.83 9.70
CA GLN A 559 18.32 20.06 10.47
C GLN A 559 19.54 19.41 9.77
N SER A 560 20.77 19.83 10.12
CA SER A 560 21.97 19.29 9.47
C SER A 560 22.21 17.81 9.81
N ASP A 561 22.83 17.05 8.91
CA ASP A 561 23.22 15.64 9.18
C ASP A 561 24.13 15.54 10.42
N GLU A 562 24.99 16.55 10.67
CA GLU A 562 25.78 16.67 11.91
C GLU A 562 24.91 16.83 13.16
N ALA A 563 23.78 17.57 13.07
CA ALA A 563 22.81 17.69 14.17
C ALA A 563 22.17 16.33 14.48
N LEU A 564 21.78 15.56 13.45
CA LEU A 564 21.26 14.18 13.60
C LEU A 564 22.29 13.22 14.22
N VAL A 565 23.58 13.38 13.90
CA VAL A 565 24.68 12.65 14.55
C VAL A 565 24.88 13.13 16.00
N THR A 566 24.79 14.44 16.26
CA THR A 566 24.90 14.99 17.63
C THR A 566 23.71 14.61 18.50
N PHE A 567 22.48 14.48 17.99
CA PHE A 567 21.34 13.90 18.73
C PHE A 567 21.62 12.47 19.20
N SER A 568 22.44 11.70 18.49
CA SER A 568 22.89 10.38 18.94
C SER A 568 24.03 10.46 19.96
N GLN A 569 24.93 11.45 19.83
CA GLN A 569 26.12 11.61 20.67
C GLN A 569 25.89 12.37 21.99
N THR A 570 24.94 13.31 22.07
CA THR A 570 24.59 14.00 23.33
C THR A 570 23.99 13.05 24.37
N SER A 571 23.43 11.92 23.93
CA SER A 571 22.97 10.85 24.82
C SER A 571 24.12 10.05 25.47
N ARG A 572 25.37 10.19 24.97
CA ARG A 572 26.55 9.51 25.52
C ARG A 572 27.25 10.28 26.64
N SER A 573 26.92 11.55 26.90
CA SER A 573 27.54 12.33 27.97
C SER A 573 26.59 12.55 29.15
N GLN A 574 26.18 11.48 29.82
CA GLN A 574 26.00 11.56 31.28
C GLN A 574 27.39 11.52 31.93
N ILE A 575 28.09 12.65 31.90
CA ILE A 575 29.25 12.87 32.77
C ILE A 575 28.90 14.05 33.67
N LYS A 576 28.97 13.78 34.98
CA LYS A 576 28.66 14.68 36.08
C LYS A 576 29.26 16.07 35.86
N LEU A 577 28.38 17.05 35.93
CA LEU A 577 28.66 18.48 35.91
C LEU A 577 29.39 18.89 37.21
N SER A 578 30.68 18.59 37.32
CA SER A 578 31.48 19.03 38.47
C SER A 578 32.93 19.31 38.08
N SER A 579 33.16 20.22 37.12
CA SER A 579 34.47 20.88 36.94
C SER A 579 34.45 22.04 35.93
N LEU A 580 33.33 22.76 35.78
CA LEU A 580 33.22 23.88 34.82
C LEU A 580 33.74 25.24 35.35
N LEU A 581 34.50 25.24 36.44
CA LEU A 581 34.92 26.48 37.13
C LEU A 581 36.42 26.81 37.06
N LEU A 582 37.22 26.08 36.26
CA LEU A 582 38.69 26.27 36.26
C LEU A 582 39.34 26.54 34.89
N ARG A 583 38.58 27.04 33.91
CA ARG A 583 39.15 27.52 32.63
C ARG A 583 38.62 28.88 32.17
N LEU A 584 38.28 29.73 33.14
CA LEU A 584 38.41 31.18 32.97
C LEU A 584 39.77 31.52 33.53
N ILE A 585 40.71 31.97 32.69
CA ILE A 585 41.90 32.80 32.99
C ILE A 585 43.02 32.52 31.95
N PHE A 586 43.31 33.56 31.15
CA PHE A 586 44.55 33.89 30.40
C PHE A 586 44.91 33.27 29.02
N VAL A 587 45.11 34.24 28.11
CA VAL A 587 46.01 34.36 26.93
C VAL A 587 45.47 34.01 25.52
N PRO A 588 45.50 34.98 24.58
CA PRO A 588 45.30 34.79 23.14
C PRO A 588 46.63 34.50 22.45
N THR A 589 46.69 33.55 21.50
CA THR A 589 47.55 33.64 20.29
C THR A 589 47.41 32.43 19.36
N THR A 590 47.77 32.71 18.12
CA THR A 590 47.71 31.94 16.88
C THR A 590 48.54 30.64 16.80
N LYS A 591 48.01 29.71 16.00
CA LYS A 591 48.67 28.66 15.18
C LYS A 591 49.14 27.34 15.83
N ASN A 592 48.87 26.30 15.03
CA ASN A 592 49.42 24.94 14.99
C ASN A 592 49.01 23.98 16.12
N ILE A 593 47.89 23.28 15.90
CA ILE A 593 47.60 22.03 16.59
C ILE A 593 48.31 20.91 15.82
N THR A 594 49.46 20.50 16.36
CA THR A 594 50.09 19.21 16.08
C THR A 594 49.25 18.14 16.78
N ILE A 595 48.57 17.28 16.02
CA ILE A 595 47.88 16.11 16.57
C ILE A 595 48.93 15.01 16.76
N GLN A 596 49.34 14.77 18.00
CA GLN A 596 49.98 13.52 18.41
C GLN A 596 49.37 13.06 19.73
N ASN A 597 48.43 12.12 19.66
CA ASN A 597 48.70 10.77 20.13
C ASN A 597 47.57 9.81 19.74
N ASN A 598 48.00 8.78 19.01
CA ASN A 598 47.27 7.60 18.58
C ASN A 598 46.55 6.90 19.72
N GLN A 599 45.24 7.10 19.79
CA GLN A 599 44.35 5.95 19.74
C GLN A 599 43.37 6.21 18.60
N GLU A 600 43.65 5.64 17.43
CA GLU A 600 42.61 5.34 16.45
C GLU A 600 41.57 4.47 17.19
N ILE A 601 40.53 5.11 17.71
CA ILE A 601 39.25 4.45 17.79
C ILE A 601 38.88 4.29 16.32
N LYS A 602 39.18 3.11 15.77
CA LYS A 602 38.43 2.60 14.63
C LYS A 602 36.97 2.59 15.07
N GLU A 603 36.26 3.69 14.82
CA GLU A 603 34.87 3.54 14.49
C GLU A 603 34.90 2.68 13.23
N ASP A 604 34.66 1.38 13.42
CA ASP A 604 34.24 0.52 12.34
C ASP A 604 32.99 1.20 11.77
N VAL A 605 33.18 2.09 10.81
CA VAL A 605 32.14 2.53 9.88
C VAL A 605 31.81 1.27 9.13
N VAL A 606 30.92 0.46 9.72
CA VAL A 606 30.27 -0.64 9.03
C VAL A 606 29.47 0.05 7.93
N VAL A 607 30.09 0.19 6.76
CA VAL A 607 29.42 0.51 5.52
C VAL A 607 28.48 -0.67 5.30
N LEU A 608 27.25 -0.52 5.79
CA LEU A 608 26.22 -1.53 5.61
C LEU A 608 25.98 -1.66 4.12
N GLU A 609 26.20 -2.87 3.59
CA GLU A 609 25.76 -3.21 2.26
C GLU A 609 24.23 -3.21 2.26
N HIS A 610 23.60 -2.06 1.93
CA HIS A 610 22.16 -1.90 1.68
C HIS A 610 21.76 -2.59 0.37
N VAL A 611 22.12 -3.86 0.22
CA VAL A 611 22.05 -4.60 -1.03
C VAL A 611 21.53 -6.00 -0.75
N SER A 612 20.32 -6.31 -1.20
CA SER A 612 19.80 -7.68 -1.25
C SER A 612 18.98 -7.88 -2.52
N SER A 613 19.30 -8.94 -3.27
CA SER A 613 18.53 -9.35 -4.45
C SER A 613 17.29 -10.16 -4.12
N LYS A 614 17.12 -10.57 -2.86
CA LYS A 614 16.05 -11.48 -2.45
C LYS A 614 14.66 -10.86 -2.53
N PRO A 615 14.44 -9.61 -2.08
CA PRO A 615 13.14 -8.94 -2.24
C PRO A 615 12.60 -8.98 -3.69
N VAL A 616 13.41 -8.56 -4.67
CA VAL A 616 13.00 -8.57 -6.08
C VAL A 616 12.80 -9.99 -6.63
N THR A 617 13.63 -10.95 -6.21
CA THR A 617 13.52 -12.35 -6.64
C THR A 617 12.23 -12.99 -6.12
N ILE A 618 11.88 -12.75 -4.86
CA ILE A 618 10.65 -13.25 -4.24
C ILE A 618 9.43 -12.64 -4.94
N ALA A 619 9.42 -11.32 -5.17
CA ALA A 619 8.33 -10.67 -5.86
C ALA A 619 8.15 -11.22 -7.28
N ALA A 620 9.23 -11.32 -8.06
CA ALA A 620 9.18 -11.87 -9.42
C ALA A 620 8.71 -13.33 -9.45
N GLY A 621 9.18 -14.17 -8.51
CA GLY A 621 8.72 -15.55 -8.37
C GLY A 621 7.23 -15.62 -8.06
N LEU A 622 6.76 -14.81 -7.12
CA LEU A 622 5.36 -14.78 -6.73
C LEU A 622 4.47 -14.26 -7.88
N THR A 623 4.93 -13.28 -8.64
CA THR A 623 4.25 -12.81 -9.86
C THR A 623 4.06 -13.94 -10.86
N LEU A 624 5.11 -14.70 -11.16
CA LEU A 624 5.02 -15.83 -12.09
C LEU A 624 4.11 -16.94 -11.54
N PHE A 625 4.18 -17.20 -10.24
CA PHE A 625 3.31 -18.17 -9.58
C PHE A 625 1.83 -17.78 -9.71
N LEU A 626 1.49 -16.54 -9.35
CA LEU A 626 0.13 -16.02 -9.43
C LEU A 626 -0.34 -15.94 -10.90
N PHE A 627 0.50 -15.44 -11.81
CA PHE A 627 0.17 -15.39 -13.22
C PHE A 627 -0.13 -16.79 -13.77
N GLY A 628 0.75 -17.77 -13.51
CA GLY A 628 0.53 -19.17 -13.88
C GLY A 628 -0.76 -19.75 -13.28
N PHE A 629 -1.09 -19.39 -12.04
CA PHE A 629 -2.34 -19.76 -11.38
C PHE A 629 -3.58 -19.17 -12.09
N ALA A 630 -3.50 -17.92 -12.55
CA ALA A 630 -4.59 -17.26 -13.27
C ALA A 630 -4.92 -17.90 -14.61
N ILE A 631 -3.89 -18.46 -15.27
CA ILE A 631 -3.99 -19.02 -16.62
C ILE A 631 -3.96 -20.54 -16.63
N LEU A 632 -4.31 -21.24 -15.53
CA LEU A 632 -4.20 -22.71 -15.46
C LEU A 632 -4.88 -23.48 -16.61
N ASN A 633 -5.89 -22.88 -17.24
CA ASN A 633 -6.58 -23.44 -18.40
C ASN A 633 -5.78 -23.37 -19.72
N TYR A 634 -4.57 -22.79 -19.72
CA TYR A 634 -3.71 -22.62 -20.89
C TYR A 634 -2.48 -23.54 -20.82
N VAL A 635 -2.03 -24.05 -21.98
CA VAL A 635 -0.98 -25.09 -22.07
C VAL A 635 0.34 -24.72 -21.38
N PHE A 636 0.73 -23.44 -21.37
CA PHE A 636 1.98 -22.97 -20.77
C PHE A 636 1.89 -22.67 -19.26
N ALA A 637 0.71 -22.80 -18.65
CA ALA A 637 0.48 -22.37 -17.28
C ALA A 637 1.23 -23.20 -16.24
N GLY A 638 1.24 -24.53 -16.39
CA GLY A 638 1.93 -25.44 -15.47
C GLY A 638 3.42 -25.10 -15.30
N PRO A 639 4.20 -25.00 -16.39
CA PRO A 639 5.60 -24.60 -16.32
C PRO A 639 5.83 -23.23 -15.67
N ILE A 640 5.00 -22.21 -15.98
CA ILE A 640 5.11 -20.86 -15.41
C ILE A 640 4.81 -20.88 -13.90
N PHE A 641 3.74 -21.58 -13.51
CA PHE A 641 3.35 -21.77 -12.12
C PHE A 641 4.46 -22.43 -11.29
N VAL A 642 5.01 -23.54 -11.78
CA VAL A 642 6.10 -24.28 -11.11
C VAL A 642 7.37 -23.43 -11.04
N LEU A 643 7.75 -22.75 -12.12
CA LEU A 643 8.90 -21.86 -12.15
C LEU A 643 8.77 -20.74 -11.12
N GLY A 644 7.59 -20.11 -11.05
CA GLY A 644 7.29 -19.06 -10.07
C GLY A 644 7.41 -19.55 -8.63
N LEU A 645 6.89 -20.75 -8.34
CA LEU A 645 7.02 -21.39 -7.03
C LEU A 645 8.49 -21.63 -6.68
N LEU A 646 9.26 -22.25 -7.57
CA LEU A 646 10.68 -22.54 -7.36
C LEU A 646 11.50 -21.26 -7.16
N LEU A 647 11.22 -20.21 -7.94
CA LEU A 647 11.89 -18.91 -7.82
C LEU A 647 11.57 -18.22 -6.49
N THR A 648 10.31 -18.29 -6.05
CA THR A 648 9.87 -17.78 -4.74
C THR A 648 10.60 -18.50 -3.61
N LEU A 649 10.63 -19.83 -3.64
CA LEU A 649 11.33 -20.66 -2.65
C LEU A 649 12.83 -20.41 -2.67
N TYR A 650 13.44 -20.24 -3.84
CA TYR A 650 14.84 -19.84 -3.97
C TYR A 650 15.11 -18.46 -3.35
N GLY A 651 14.23 -17.50 -3.55
CA GLY A 651 14.29 -16.19 -2.92
C GLY A 651 14.21 -16.25 -1.39
N LEU A 652 13.21 -16.96 -0.87
CA LEU A 652 12.99 -17.14 0.59
C LEU A 652 14.14 -17.88 1.26
N THR A 653 14.59 -18.99 0.69
CA THR A 653 15.76 -19.74 1.22
C THR A 653 17.04 -18.92 1.11
N GLY A 654 17.17 -18.08 0.07
CA GLY A 654 18.25 -17.11 -0.06
C GLY A 654 18.24 -16.07 1.06
N LEU A 655 17.07 -15.51 1.41
CA LEU A 655 16.91 -14.57 2.51
C LEU A 655 17.28 -15.20 3.86
N ALA A 656 16.86 -16.45 4.08
CA ALA A 656 17.22 -17.24 5.25
C ALA A 656 18.73 -17.48 5.34
N ARG A 657 19.39 -17.81 4.22
CA ARG A 657 20.86 -17.96 4.16
C ARG A 657 21.59 -16.65 4.44
N GLU A 658 21.15 -15.53 3.88
CA GLU A 658 21.72 -14.21 4.17
C GLU A 658 21.67 -13.89 5.67
N SER A 659 20.56 -14.24 6.34
CA SER A 659 20.44 -14.08 7.79
C SER A 659 21.36 -15.03 8.58
N LEU A 660 21.48 -16.31 8.20
CA LEU A 660 22.37 -17.28 8.85
C LEU A 660 23.85 -16.90 8.79
N HIS A 661 24.25 -16.26 7.69
CA HIS A 661 25.63 -15.80 7.47
C HIS A 661 25.89 -14.39 8.03
N ALA A 662 24.91 -13.77 8.71
CA ALA A 662 25.00 -12.39 9.21
C ALA A 662 25.47 -11.38 8.15
N LYS A 663 25.12 -11.63 6.88
CA LYS A 663 25.47 -10.73 5.77
C LYS A 663 24.69 -9.41 5.82
N PHE A 664 23.65 -9.35 6.64
CA PHE A 664 22.80 -8.19 6.83
C PHE A 664 22.45 -8.05 8.32
N ASN A 665 22.97 -7.01 8.97
CA ASN A 665 22.59 -6.62 10.32
C ASN A 665 21.75 -5.34 10.22
N ALA A 666 20.51 -5.38 10.72
CA ALA A 666 19.68 -4.19 10.84
C ALA A 666 20.30 -3.23 11.87
N PHE A 667 20.07 -1.93 11.73
CA PHE A 667 20.62 -0.94 12.66
C PHE A 667 20.15 -1.23 14.10
N GLU A 668 21.10 -1.50 14.98
CA GLU A 668 20.91 -1.19 16.40
C GLU A 668 20.97 0.34 16.50
N ASN A 669 19.79 0.93 16.72
CA ASN A 669 19.78 2.33 17.12
C ASN A 669 20.34 2.36 18.54
N GLY A 670 21.08 3.43 18.89
CA GLY A 670 21.60 3.62 20.25
C GLY A 670 20.46 3.83 21.26
N LEU A 671 20.59 4.82 22.13
CA LEU A 671 19.46 5.20 22.98
C LEU A 671 18.28 5.62 22.07
N VAL A 672 17.10 5.02 22.27
CA VAL A 672 15.86 5.29 21.53
C VAL A 672 14.72 5.60 22.48
N GLU A 673 13.81 6.47 22.06
CA GLU A 673 12.54 6.71 22.74
C GLU A 673 11.49 5.73 22.20
N ALA A 674 11.10 4.75 23.02
CA ALA A 674 10.26 3.62 22.63
C ALA A 674 8.91 3.54 23.37
N TRP A 675 8.52 4.54 24.17
CA TRP A 675 7.18 4.57 24.78
C TRP A 675 6.09 4.61 23.69
N PRO A 676 4.97 3.86 23.79
CA PRO A 676 4.53 3.06 24.94
C PRO A 676 5.08 1.63 24.99
N PHE A 677 5.86 1.20 24.01
CA PHE A 677 6.35 -0.17 23.86
C PHE A 677 7.76 -0.39 24.42
N LYS A 678 8.14 0.34 25.48
CA LYS A 678 9.46 0.20 26.12
C LYS A 678 9.62 -1.24 26.66
N GLY A 679 10.69 -1.91 26.24
CA GLY A 679 10.97 -3.31 26.61
C GLY A 679 10.33 -4.36 25.69
N VAL A 680 9.57 -3.94 24.68
CA VAL A 680 9.09 -4.81 23.60
C VAL A 680 10.10 -4.76 22.46
N THR A 681 10.54 -5.93 21.97
CA THR A 681 11.46 -5.99 20.82
C THR A 681 10.73 -5.62 19.53
N ARG A 682 11.48 -5.12 18.54
CA ARG A 682 10.92 -4.71 17.24
C ARG A 682 10.17 -5.85 16.56
N LEU A 683 10.76 -7.05 16.57
CA LEU A 683 10.17 -8.23 15.95
C LEU A 683 8.90 -8.70 16.67
N ARG A 684 8.88 -8.63 18.02
CA ARG A 684 7.68 -8.97 18.79
C ARG A 684 6.52 -8.03 18.44
N LEU A 685 6.77 -6.72 18.42
CA LEU A 685 5.76 -5.74 18.03
C LEU A 685 5.29 -5.95 16.57
N ALA A 686 6.23 -6.26 15.66
CA ALA A 686 5.90 -6.55 14.27
C ALA A 686 4.94 -7.73 14.13
N VAL A 687 5.20 -8.83 14.84
CA VAL A 687 4.33 -10.00 14.84
C VAL A 687 2.98 -9.69 15.46
N TRP A 688 2.90 -8.90 16.54
CA TRP A 688 1.59 -8.51 17.10
C TRP A 688 0.73 -7.73 16.11
N ILE A 689 1.34 -6.78 15.40
CA ILE A 689 0.63 -5.97 14.39
C ILE A 689 0.23 -6.84 13.19
N PHE A 690 1.13 -7.73 12.74
CA PHE A 690 0.83 -8.67 11.67
C PHE A 690 -0.32 -9.62 12.06
N LEU A 691 -0.28 -10.20 13.25
CA LEU A 691 -1.35 -11.09 13.73
C LEU A 691 -2.68 -10.38 13.92
N LEU A 692 -2.68 -9.10 14.29
CA LEU A 692 -3.91 -8.30 14.29
C LEU A 692 -4.54 -8.25 12.89
N SER A 693 -3.72 -8.13 11.84
CA SER A 693 -4.22 -8.17 10.47
C SER A 693 -4.78 -9.54 10.10
N GLU A 694 -4.15 -10.63 10.55
CA GLU A 694 -4.62 -12.01 10.33
C GLU A 694 -5.94 -12.30 11.07
N VAL A 695 -6.11 -11.81 12.31
CA VAL A 695 -7.37 -11.93 13.06
C VAL A 695 -8.52 -11.35 12.26
N ILE A 696 -8.32 -10.18 11.63
CA ILE A 696 -9.36 -9.53 10.84
C ILE A 696 -9.66 -10.33 9.58
N MET A 697 -8.63 -10.82 8.88
CA MET A 697 -8.82 -11.67 7.70
C MET A 697 -9.65 -12.92 8.05
N PHE A 698 -9.28 -13.69 9.08
CA PHE A 698 -10.05 -14.86 9.51
C PHE A 698 -11.45 -14.50 10.00
N THR A 699 -11.61 -13.37 10.71
CA THR A 699 -12.93 -12.87 11.13
C THR A 699 -13.82 -12.59 9.93
N THR A 700 -13.28 -11.96 8.87
CA THR A 700 -13.99 -11.73 7.62
C THR A 700 -14.42 -13.05 6.97
N ILE A 701 -13.53 -14.03 6.87
CA ILE A 701 -13.83 -15.35 6.28
C ILE A 701 -14.94 -16.07 7.08
N LEU A 702 -14.84 -16.10 8.41
CA LEU A 702 -15.84 -16.75 9.28
C LEU A 702 -17.18 -16.02 9.29
N THR A 703 -17.17 -14.68 9.17
CA THR A 703 -18.39 -13.89 9.01
C THR A 703 -19.06 -14.19 7.67
N SER A 704 -18.28 -14.36 6.61
CA SER A 704 -18.78 -14.80 5.30
C SER A 704 -19.40 -16.19 5.35
N ASP A 705 -18.76 -17.15 6.02
CA ASP A 705 -19.33 -18.48 6.25
C ASP A 705 -20.66 -18.39 7.00
N THR A 706 -20.70 -17.66 8.12
CA THR A 706 -21.93 -17.46 8.91
C THR A 706 -23.04 -16.84 8.07
N TYR A 707 -22.71 -15.83 7.26
CA TYR A 707 -23.66 -15.17 6.38
C TYR A 707 -24.23 -16.15 5.34
N LEU A 708 -23.38 -16.94 4.68
CA LEU A 708 -23.82 -17.94 3.71
C LEU A 708 -24.65 -19.05 4.36
N ARG A 709 -24.29 -19.46 5.59
CA ARG A 709 -25.04 -20.41 6.39
C ARG A 709 -26.45 -19.93 6.70
N MET A 710 -26.60 -18.64 7.04
CA MET A 710 -27.92 -18.04 7.30
C MET A 710 -28.79 -17.94 6.03
N LEU A 711 -28.17 -17.81 4.85
CA LEU A 711 -28.89 -17.76 3.57
C LEU A 711 -29.22 -19.14 2.99
N THR A 712 -28.52 -20.19 3.42
CA THR A 712 -28.65 -21.55 2.86
C THR A 712 -29.65 -22.36 3.67
N GLN A 713 -30.76 -22.79 3.04
CA GLN A 713 -31.83 -23.53 3.74
C GLN A 713 -31.39 -24.90 4.30
N ASN A 714 -30.54 -25.62 3.56
CA ASN A 714 -30.10 -26.97 3.91
C ASN A 714 -28.60 -27.00 4.19
N TRP A 715 -28.20 -26.52 5.37
CA TRP A 715 -26.83 -26.66 5.83
C TRP A 715 -26.58 -28.09 6.38
N PRO A 716 -25.42 -28.71 6.12
CA PRO A 716 -25.11 -30.04 6.64
C PRO A 716 -25.21 -30.13 8.17
N ALA A 717 -25.72 -31.25 8.69
CA ALA A 717 -25.80 -31.48 10.13
C ALA A 717 -24.42 -31.86 10.70
N ILE A 718 -24.25 -31.67 12.00
CA ILE A 718 -23.03 -32.06 12.73
C ILE A 718 -22.71 -33.53 12.45
N ASN A 719 -21.41 -33.84 12.30
CA ASN A 719 -20.89 -35.19 12.08
C ASN A 719 -21.36 -35.86 10.76
N THR A 720 -21.91 -35.10 9.81
CA THR A 720 -22.27 -35.62 8.48
C THR A 720 -21.13 -35.52 7.47
N LEU A 721 -20.47 -34.36 7.40
CA LEU A 721 -19.31 -34.14 6.53
C LEU A 721 -17.99 -34.46 7.23
N HIS A 722 -17.88 -34.04 8.50
CA HIS A 722 -16.63 -34.06 9.26
C HIS A 722 -16.82 -34.84 10.56
N PRO A 723 -16.17 -36.01 10.73
CA PRO A 723 -16.24 -36.76 11.96
C PRO A 723 -15.63 -36.00 13.15
N VAL A 724 -16.41 -35.85 14.23
CA VAL A 724 -16.01 -35.03 15.40
C VAL A 724 -14.75 -35.57 16.09
N LEU A 725 -14.65 -36.89 16.27
CA LEU A 725 -13.54 -37.50 17.04
C LEU A 725 -12.17 -37.35 16.35
N PRO A 726 -12.02 -37.64 15.04
CA PRO A 726 -10.81 -37.30 14.30
C PRO A 726 -10.41 -35.82 14.41
N GLY A 727 -11.36 -34.89 14.23
CA GLY A 727 -11.10 -33.46 14.42
C GLY A 727 -10.63 -33.10 15.83
N LEU A 728 -11.17 -33.74 16.86
CA LEU A 728 -10.73 -33.55 18.25
C LEU A 728 -9.29 -34.04 18.46
N LEU A 729 -8.95 -35.23 17.94
CA LEU A 729 -7.59 -35.77 18.04
C LEU A 729 -6.60 -34.88 17.30
N LEU A 730 -6.97 -34.38 16.13
CA LEU A 730 -6.19 -33.44 15.34
C LEU A 730 -5.95 -32.12 16.10
N THR A 731 -6.97 -31.64 16.81
CA THR A 731 -6.88 -30.48 17.72
C THR A 731 -5.88 -30.72 18.85
N ILE A 732 -5.89 -31.90 19.49
CA ILE A 732 -4.92 -32.26 20.54
C ILE A 732 -3.50 -32.30 19.98
N VAL A 733 -3.30 -32.87 18.78
CA VAL A 733 -2.00 -32.92 18.10
C VAL A 733 -1.46 -31.52 17.86
N LEU A 734 -2.29 -30.62 17.32
CA LEU A 734 -1.86 -29.26 17.00
C LEU A 734 -1.55 -28.44 18.26
N LEU A 735 -2.42 -28.49 19.29
CA LEU A 735 -2.19 -27.82 20.58
C LEU A 735 -0.95 -28.33 21.33
N SER A 736 -0.62 -29.61 21.17
CA SER A 736 0.65 -30.16 21.67
C SER A 736 1.86 -29.53 20.98
N GLY A 737 1.69 -29.02 19.76
CA GLY A 737 2.64 -28.18 19.03
C GLY A 737 2.98 -26.89 19.79
N SER A 738 1.99 -26.14 20.28
CA SER A 738 2.24 -24.94 21.10
C SER A 738 3.03 -25.24 22.38
N LEU A 739 2.66 -26.31 23.10
CA LEU A 739 3.38 -26.70 24.32
C LEU A 739 4.85 -27.02 24.01
N THR A 740 5.10 -27.83 22.99
CA THR A 740 6.45 -28.21 22.58
C THR A 740 7.25 -27.03 22.04
N GLY A 741 6.61 -26.09 21.31
CA GLY A 741 7.23 -24.85 20.85
C GLY A 741 7.62 -23.93 22.01
N PHE A 742 6.78 -23.82 23.04
CA PHE A 742 7.10 -23.09 24.27
C PHE A 742 8.28 -23.73 25.02
N LEU A 743 8.30 -25.06 25.15
CA LEU A 743 9.41 -25.79 25.76
C LEU A 743 10.72 -25.59 24.99
N ALA A 744 10.65 -25.50 23.65
CA ALA A 744 11.79 -25.17 22.80
C ALA A 744 12.33 -23.77 23.09
N LEU A 745 11.44 -22.78 23.14
CA LEU A 745 11.78 -21.39 23.48
C LEU A 745 12.42 -21.28 24.86
N ASN A 746 11.81 -21.89 25.87
CA ASN A 746 12.33 -21.87 27.24
C ASN A 746 13.70 -22.56 27.33
N SER A 747 13.88 -23.67 26.64
CA SER A 747 15.18 -24.37 26.59
C SER A 747 16.27 -23.51 25.93
N ALA A 748 15.95 -22.83 24.83
CA ALA A 748 16.87 -21.93 24.15
C ALA A 748 17.20 -20.69 24.98
N LYS A 749 16.22 -20.07 25.65
CA LYS A 749 16.43 -18.94 26.59
C LYS A 749 17.35 -19.31 27.75
N ASN A 750 17.29 -20.56 28.21
CA ASN A 750 18.17 -21.09 29.26
C ASN A 750 19.54 -21.59 28.72
N GLY A 751 19.89 -21.27 27.47
CA GLY A 751 21.19 -21.64 26.87
C GLY A 751 21.31 -23.10 26.42
N ASN A 752 20.23 -23.90 26.48
CA ASN A 752 20.24 -25.31 26.10
C ASN A 752 19.70 -25.51 24.68
N ASN A 753 20.52 -25.18 23.68
CA ASN A 753 20.17 -25.30 22.27
C ASN A 753 19.83 -26.73 21.83
N LYS A 754 20.45 -27.76 22.44
CA LYS A 754 20.15 -29.17 22.13
C LYS A 754 18.72 -29.54 22.53
N ARG A 755 18.31 -29.19 23.75
CA ARG A 755 16.91 -29.39 24.19
C ARG A 755 15.95 -28.52 23.40
N GLY A 756 16.33 -27.27 23.10
CA GLY A 756 15.56 -26.38 22.22
C GLY A 756 15.31 -27.00 20.85
N PHE A 757 16.35 -27.57 20.24
CA PHE A 757 16.27 -28.27 18.95
C PHE A 757 15.33 -29.47 19.01
N LEU A 758 15.46 -30.33 20.02
CA LEU A 758 14.61 -31.51 20.17
C LEU A 758 13.13 -31.15 20.30
N TRP A 759 12.80 -30.18 21.16
CA TRP A 759 11.42 -29.75 21.35
C TRP A 759 10.83 -29.10 20.09
N LEU A 760 11.61 -28.25 19.41
CA LEU A 760 11.16 -27.64 18.16
C LEU A 760 10.98 -28.68 17.04
N LEU A 761 11.79 -29.74 17.02
CA LEU A 761 11.65 -30.84 16.07
C LEU A 761 10.34 -31.60 16.32
N VAL A 762 9.97 -31.83 17.59
CA VAL A 762 8.67 -32.41 17.94
C VAL A 762 7.54 -31.53 17.43
N THR A 763 7.61 -30.20 17.61
CA THR A 763 6.59 -29.28 17.07
C THR A 763 6.46 -29.40 15.54
N VAL A 764 7.58 -29.46 14.82
CA VAL A 764 7.57 -29.65 13.36
C VAL A 764 6.92 -30.98 12.96
N VAL A 765 7.20 -32.07 13.68
CA VAL A 765 6.58 -33.38 13.43
C VAL A 765 5.08 -33.34 13.69
N LEU A 766 4.63 -32.74 14.79
CA LEU A 766 3.21 -32.61 15.13
C LEU A 766 2.46 -31.77 14.08
N GLY A 767 3.04 -30.64 13.66
CA GLY A 767 2.48 -29.82 12.58
C GLY A 767 2.43 -30.54 11.23
N SER A 768 3.45 -31.33 10.91
CA SER A 768 3.47 -32.12 9.68
C SER A 768 2.40 -33.22 9.70
N LEU A 769 2.24 -33.87 10.85
CA LEU A 769 1.17 -34.86 11.07
C LEU A 769 -0.20 -34.21 10.90
N PHE A 770 -0.40 -33.00 11.44
CA PHE A 770 -1.64 -32.26 11.27
C PHE A 770 -2.01 -32.06 9.80
N ILE A 771 -1.06 -31.57 8.99
CA ILE A 771 -1.27 -31.34 7.55
C ILE A 771 -1.59 -32.64 6.80
N ILE A 772 -0.90 -33.74 7.15
CA ILE A 772 -1.13 -35.03 6.51
C ILE A 772 -2.54 -35.54 6.79
N VAL A 773 -3.02 -35.42 8.03
CA VAL A 773 -4.36 -35.87 8.43
C VAL A 773 -5.44 -34.99 7.78
N GLU A 774 -5.27 -33.67 7.78
CA GLU A 774 -6.21 -32.75 7.11
C GLU A 774 -6.27 -33.02 5.60
N GLY A 775 -5.12 -33.27 4.97
CA GLY A 775 -5.06 -33.63 3.55
C GLY A 775 -5.70 -34.98 3.23
N ASP A 776 -5.63 -35.96 4.14
CA ASP A 776 -6.33 -37.23 4.02
C ASP A 776 -7.85 -37.03 4.13
N GLU A 777 -8.33 -36.19 5.04
CA GLU A 777 -9.75 -35.83 5.16
C GLU A 777 -10.27 -35.20 3.85
N TRP A 778 -9.53 -34.26 3.27
CA TRP A 778 -9.85 -33.70 1.96
C TRP A 778 -9.91 -34.78 0.88
N SER A 779 -8.95 -35.69 0.86
CA SER A 779 -8.91 -36.81 -0.09
C SER A 779 -10.12 -37.73 0.06
N GLN A 780 -10.58 -37.99 1.30
CA GLN A 780 -11.77 -38.79 1.56
C GLN A 780 -13.05 -38.10 1.07
N LEU A 781 -13.17 -36.78 1.26
CA LEU A 781 -14.29 -36.00 0.72
C LEU A 781 -14.30 -36.05 -0.82
N PHE A 782 -13.15 -35.85 -1.47
CA PHE A 782 -13.04 -35.99 -2.92
C PHE A 782 -13.41 -37.41 -3.41
N ALA A 783 -13.02 -38.45 -2.68
CA ALA A 783 -13.37 -39.84 -3.00
C ALA A 783 -14.89 -40.11 -2.90
N GLN A 784 -15.61 -39.33 -2.09
CA GLN A 784 -17.07 -39.36 -1.98
C GLN A 784 -17.77 -38.48 -3.03
N GLY A 785 -17.02 -37.83 -3.94
CA GLY A 785 -17.55 -36.89 -4.92
C GLY A 785 -17.88 -35.51 -4.35
N LEU A 786 -17.43 -35.22 -3.12
CA LEU A 786 -17.62 -33.94 -2.44
C LEU A 786 -16.39 -33.06 -2.71
N ALA A 787 -16.59 -32.00 -3.48
CA ALA A 787 -15.56 -31.06 -3.90
C ALA A 787 -15.85 -29.64 -3.38
N PRO A 788 -14.87 -28.71 -3.42
CA PRO A 788 -15.07 -27.33 -2.97
C PRO A 788 -16.23 -26.59 -3.63
N PHE A 789 -16.63 -27.00 -4.84
CA PHE A 789 -17.71 -26.39 -5.62
C PHE A 789 -19.04 -27.15 -5.49
N SER A 790 -19.13 -28.20 -4.67
CA SER A 790 -20.33 -29.03 -4.55
C SER A 790 -21.48 -28.29 -3.85
N ASN A 791 -21.19 -27.46 -2.84
CA ASN A 791 -22.15 -26.59 -2.16
C ASN A 791 -21.41 -25.51 -1.33
N ASN A 792 -22.15 -24.53 -0.81
CA ASN A 792 -21.60 -23.43 -0.01
C ASN A 792 -20.82 -23.89 1.23
N ALA A 793 -21.30 -24.91 1.95
CA ALA A 793 -20.64 -25.42 3.16
C ALA A 793 -19.26 -26.04 2.85
N LEU A 794 -19.15 -26.77 1.74
CA LEU A 794 -17.87 -27.30 1.29
C LEU A 794 -16.96 -26.19 0.75
N SER A 795 -17.49 -25.20 0.02
CA SER A 795 -16.70 -24.03 -0.39
C SER A 795 -16.05 -23.32 0.79
N THR A 796 -16.84 -23.02 1.84
CA THR A 796 -16.34 -22.33 3.03
C THR A 796 -15.38 -23.20 3.84
N TYR A 797 -15.67 -24.50 4.00
CA TYR A 797 -14.79 -25.45 4.67
C TYR A 797 -13.43 -25.56 3.98
N PHE A 798 -13.38 -25.96 2.70
CA PHE A 798 -12.13 -26.18 1.96
C PHE A 798 -11.30 -24.89 1.86
N PHE A 799 -11.96 -23.75 1.66
CA PHE A 799 -11.28 -22.47 1.63
C PHE A 799 -10.67 -22.12 2.99
N THR A 800 -11.45 -22.17 4.07
CA THR A 800 -11.00 -21.70 5.40
C THR A 800 -9.93 -22.63 5.98
N THR A 801 -10.13 -23.94 5.89
CA THR A 801 -9.12 -24.94 6.28
C THR A 801 -7.90 -24.89 5.38
N GLY A 802 -8.06 -24.57 4.09
CA GLY A 802 -6.94 -24.38 3.16
C GLY A 802 -6.09 -23.16 3.49
N VAL A 803 -6.72 -22.02 3.81
CA VAL A 803 -6.03 -20.82 4.28
C VAL A 803 -5.31 -21.12 5.60
N HIS A 804 -5.94 -21.82 6.54
CA HIS A 804 -5.29 -22.24 7.79
C HIS A 804 -4.11 -23.19 7.55
N MET A 805 -4.25 -24.18 6.66
CA MET A 805 -3.18 -25.09 6.27
C MET A 805 -1.98 -24.34 5.69
N ALA A 806 -2.21 -23.28 4.90
CA ALA A 806 -1.15 -22.42 4.39
C ALA A 806 -0.40 -21.68 5.53
N HIS A 807 -1.10 -21.30 6.61
CA HIS A 807 -0.49 -20.73 7.81
C HIS A 807 0.33 -21.75 8.59
N VAL A 808 -0.18 -22.98 8.78
CA VAL A 808 0.55 -24.08 9.42
C VAL A 808 1.84 -24.39 8.63
N LEU A 809 1.74 -24.50 7.30
CA LEU A 809 2.89 -24.71 6.41
C LEU A 809 3.93 -23.58 6.53
N SER A 810 3.47 -22.33 6.60
CA SER A 810 4.34 -21.16 6.80
C SER A 810 5.04 -21.21 8.17
N ALA A 811 4.30 -21.57 9.22
CA ALA A 811 4.84 -21.73 10.57
C ALA A 811 5.89 -22.85 10.63
N ILE A 812 5.63 -24.00 10.01
CA ILE A 812 6.59 -25.12 9.91
C ILE A 812 7.84 -24.69 9.14
N SER A 813 7.68 -23.98 8.02
CA SER A 813 8.81 -23.52 7.20
C SER A 813 9.76 -22.61 8.00
N VAL A 814 9.20 -21.71 8.81
CA VAL A 814 9.98 -20.86 9.73
C VAL A 814 10.59 -21.69 10.86
N ALA A 815 9.87 -22.67 11.42
CA ALA A 815 10.39 -23.58 12.44
C ALA A 815 11.60 -24.37 11.95
N VAL A 816 11.57 -24.90 10.71
CA VAL A 816 12.70 -25.61 10.08
C VAL A 816 13.92 -24.70 9.93
N TYR A 817 13.70 -23.42 9.58
CA TYR A 817 14.78 -22.42 9.57
C TYR A 817 15.38 -22.19 10.98
N LEU A 818 14.54 -22.10 12.01
CA LEU A 818 14.97 -21.91 13.39
C LEU A 818 15.65 -23.15 13.98
N LEU A 819 15.22 -24.35 13.60
CA LEU A 819 15.91 -25.61 13.89
C LEU A 819 17.35 -25.58 13.40
N ARG A 820 17.55 -25.11 12.16
CA ARG A 820 18.89 -24.96 11.60
C ARG A 820 19.74 -23.97 12.40
N LYS A 821 19.16 -22.84 12.86
CA LYS A 821 19.83 -21.87 13.74
C LYS A 821 20.27 -22.49 15.08
N LEU A 822 19.38 -23.25 15.73
CA LEU A 822 19.67 -23.96 16.97
C LEU A 822 20.77 -25.02 16.78
N TRP A 823 20.73 -25.76 15.68
CA TRP A 823 21.72 -26.79 15.36
C TRP A 823 23.12 -26.23 15.17
N VAL A 824 23.26 -25.07 14.51
CA VAL A 824 24.55 -24.38 14.31
C VAL A 824 24.95 -23.47 15.48
N ASN A 825 24.28 -23.57 16.64
CA ASN A 825 24.50 -22.75 17.84
C ASN A 825 24.46 -21.23 17.59
N LYS A 826 23.64 -20.78 16.62
CA LYS A 826 23.31 -19.37 16.38
C LYS A 826 21.88 -19.08 16.80
N SER A 827 21.54 -19.44 18.04
CA SER A 827 20.19 -19.28 18.60
C SER A 827 19.75 -17.82 18.55
N ASP A 828 18.57 -17.59 18.01
CA ASP A 828 17.93 -16.29 17.91
C ASP A 828 16.62 -16.37 18.70
N TYR A 829 16.69 -16.00 19.98
CA TYR A 829 15.57 -16.17 20.90
C TYR A 829 14.40 -15.23 20.57
N GLU A 830 14.67 -14.06 20.00
CA GLU A 830 13.62 -13.14 19.56
C GLU A 830 12.87 -13.71 18.36
N ALA A 831 13.59 -14.28 17.38
CA ALA A 831 12.95 -14.94 16.25
C ALA A 831 12.18 -16.20 16.67
N LEU A 832 12.69 -16.96 17.63
CA LEU A 832 12.00 -18.14 18.18
C LEU A 832 10.75 -17.75 18.98
N GLU A 833 10.80 -16.65 19.73
CA GLU A 833 9.64 -16.11 20.45
C GLU A 833 8.58 -15.58 19.48
N ALA A 834 9.00 -14.80 18.48
CA ALA A 834 8.12 -14.31 17.42
C ALA A 834 7.41 -15.45 16.68
N TRP A 835 8.16 -16.51 16.35
CA TRP A 835 7.60 -17.72 15.77
C TRP A 835 6.64 -18.44 16.72
N ALA A 836 6.97 -18.58 18.01
CA ALA A 836 6.10 -19.26 18.98
C ALA A 836 4.77 -18.51 19.18
N ILE A 837 4.79 -17.17 19.15
CA ILE A 837 3.58 -16.33 19.16
C ILE A 837 2.74 -16.59 17.91
N TYR A 838 3.36 -16.64 16.72
CA TYR A 838 2.67 -16.96 15.47
C TYR A 838 2.08 -18.38 15.47
N TRP A 839 2.83 -19.37 15.95
CA TRP A 839 2.34 -20.75 16.11
C TRP A 839 1.12 -20.82 17.02
N SER A 840 1.18 -20.15 18.17
CA SER A 840 0.06 -20.10 19.13
C SER A 840 -1.19 -19.49 18.52
N PHE A 841 -1.04 -18.50 17.63
CA PHE A 841 -2.15 -17.95 16.87
C PHE A 841 -2.76 -18.97 15.90
N VAL A 842 -1.93 -19.71 15.16
CA VAL A 842 -2.38 -20.77 14.25
C VAL A 842 -3.18 -21.83 15.00
N ASP A 843 -2.73 -22.22 16.20
CA ASP A 843 -3.45 -23.15 17.08
C ASP A 843 -4.79 -22.56 17.56
N ALA A 844 -4.80 -21.28 17.96
CA ALA A 844 -6.02 -20.61 18.41
C ALA A 844 -7.08 -20.52 17.31
N ILE A 845 -6.68 -20.21 16.07
CA ILE A 845 -7.58 -20.22 14.91
C ILE A 845 -8.14 -21.63 14.68
N TRP A 846 -7.31 -22.68 14.76
CA TRP A 846 -7.80 -24.05 14.58
C TRP A 846 -8.91 -24.42 15.58
N VAL A 847 -8.79 -24.02 16.85
CA VAL A 847 -9.84 -24.29 17.84
C VAL A 847 -11.17 -23.65 17.42
N ILE A 848 -11.13 -22.44 16.84
CA ILE A 848 -12.31 -21.76 16.30
C ILE A 848 -12.84 -22.51 15.07
N LEU A 849 -11.97 -22.95 14.15
CA LEU A 849 -12.37 -23.71 12.96
C LEU A 849 -12.99 -25.06 13.32
N TYR A 850 -12.42 -25.75 14.32
CA TYR A 850 -12.97 -26.99 14.85
C TYR A 850 -14.39 -26.77 15.38
N PHE A 851 -14.61 -25.69 16.13
CA PHE A 851 -15.96 -25.33 16.59
C PHE A 851 -16.90 -25.05 15.41
N PHE A 852 -16.47 -24.26 14.42
CA PHE A 852 -17.31 -23.87 13.27
C PHE A 852 -17.69 -25.04 12.36
N PHE A 853 -16.76 -25.96 12.06
CA PHE A 853 -16.97 -26.98 11.03
C PHE A 853 -17.25 -28.38 11.58
N TYR A 854 -16.77 -28.72 12.77
CA TYR A 854 -16.97 -30.05 13.34
C TYR A 854 -18.08 -30.10 14.39
N LEU A 855 -18.31 -29.00 15.12
CA LEU A 855 -19.36 -28.90 16.14
C LEU A 855 -20.52 -27.97 15.75
N GLY A 856 -20.36 -27.22 14.67
CA GLY A 856 -21.14 -26.03 14.33
C GLY A 856 -22.48 -26.30 13.69
#